data_AF-A0A7V4HGX2-F1
#
_entry.id   AF-A0A7V4HGX2-F1
#
_cell.length_a   1.000
_cell.length_b   1.000
_cell.length_c   1.000
_cell.angle_alpha   90.00
_cell.angle_beta   90.00
_cell.angle_gamma   90.00
#
_symmetry.space_group_name_H-M   'P 1'
#
loop_
_entity.id
_entity.type
_entity.pdbx_description
1 polymer ?
#
loop_
_entity_poly.entity_id
_entity_poly.type
_entity_poly.pdbx_seq_one_letter_code
_entity_poly.pdbx_strand_id
1 'polypeptide(L)'
;MKSRSHKHGCLTGWMFSFYAVWSLALTGSAFALGVGSNTIPYIEDFENASYTNGYLIVDNSVTGWYSDAPDALQVITNLVGLDAYLGEYPLTNWPHTKIGKIDSAVTNFFEPYTTTNRVWIDMMLKPRLWDEENEPAMSNALVAVYFGTDGYIRAWCSIYDTNSPTFDGYPSPPTWIKMSHPPIGTDDWIRLTIELRYNWEEGGWYSYYAMQLNSADPIVNYWGMENLTFPDCLETHNGPWLICDFVYQTNITENPWGMSPQYITSLGFSGSGYIDDLIITNEQPHFIPPHTIYASADVGGIITPNGSVTISEGRNAYFTIGAKTGYDGTNVVVDGTPQGWITNYTFNNVTSDHTIAVYTKPQPRYLTVVSPYGSTTPSGTNLQYDYWTMITCSVSPSAYSMGTGTQLACLGWSRTVSSPGSGSGTSTAFRIAGATSDDVTTVTWNWGIQYWLDTAVSGNGMVDVGDSWRNSNDTVYITAIGINGGQWDHWSGDTNGVVGLDTNMIMVTMDQARRIVAHFVGGPQFTSRGTPYAWIDYYYPGTTEYEDQDVLDTDGDGLVTWEEYVAGTDPTNSASVFIILDQGHVGGSNYVAFFGTTNSGLTVPFGMRMSTNLVSGVWTLVDGNIARSPATGTNIWWHVSPPANGPVFYRPVATNSN
;
A
#
# COMPACT_ATOMS: atom_id res chain seq x y z
N MET A 1 51.45 -62.18 -78.32
CA MET A 1 50.71 -60.89 -78.32
C MET A 1 51.32 -60.00 -77.25
N LYS A 2 51.72 -58.79 -77.68
CA LYS A 2 52.38 -57.62 -77.04
C LYS A 2 52.43 -57.55 -75.50
N SER A 3 53.45 -57.01 -74.82
CA SER A 3 54.93 -57.04 -74.89
C SER A 3 55.46 -56.32 -73.64
N ARG A 4 56.42 -56.93 -72.91
CA ARG A 4 57.54 -56.35 -72.09
C ARG A 4 57.22 -55.22 -71.07
N SER A 5 58.07 -54.80 -70.14
CA SER A 5 59.04 -55.34 -69.17
C SER A 5 59.53 -54.12 -68.35
N HIS A 6 59.96 -54.35 -67.10
CA HIS A 6 60.99 -53.59 -66.35
C HIS A 6 60.67 -52.40 -65.41
N LYS A 7 61.53 -52.37 -64.38
CA LYS A 7 61.74 -51.46 -63.24
C LYS A 7 62.17 -50.03 -63.64
N HIS A 8 61.84 -49.04 -62.80
CA HIS A 8 62.70 -48.00 -62.16
C HIS A 8 62.02 -46.62 -62.02
N GLY A 9 62.16 -46.00 -60.83
CA GLY A 9 62.48 -44.57 -60.67
C GLY A 9 61.34 -43.58 -60.37
N CYS A 10 61.30 -43.13 -59.11
CA CYS A 10 60.96 -41.78 -58.58
C CYS A 10 59.94 -40.89 -59.32
N LEU A 11 58.90 -40.44 -58.60
CA LEU A 11 58.49 -39.03 -58.52
C LEU A 11 57.49 -38.83 -57.36
N THR A 12 57.76 -37.78 -56.59
CA THR A 12 56.97 -37.15 -55.53
C THR A 12 55.46 -37.16 -55.78
N GLY A 13 54.72 -37.85 -54.91
CA GLY A 13 53.26 -37.88 -54.88
C GLY A 13 52.76 -37.12 -53.66
N TRP A 14 52.13 -35.98 -53.92
CA TRP A 14 51.49 -35.07 -52.98
C TRP A 14 50.48 -35.81 -52.10
N MET A 15 50.68 -35.77 -50.78
CA MET A 15 49.61 -36.11 -49.84
C MET A 15 48.59 -34.96 -49.86
N PHE A 16 47.49 -35.16 -50.56
CA PHE A 16 46.27 -34.40 -50.32
C PHE A 16 45.77 -34.74 -48.91
N SER A 17 45.98 -33.85 -47.95
CA SER A 17 45.26 -33.91 -46.69
C SER A 17 43.82 -33.47 -46.93
N PHE A 18 42.91 -34.43 -46.94
CA PHE A 18 41.48 -34.20 -46.74
C PHE A 18 41.28 -33.59 -45.35
N TYR A 19 40.85 -32.33 -45.27
CA TYR A 19 40.24 -31.80 -44.05
C TYR A 19 38.78 -32.24 -44.04
N ALA A 20 38.52 -33.38 -43.39
CA ALA A 20 37.18 -33.78 -42.97
C ALA A 20 37.17 -33.80 -41.44
N VAL A 21 36.33 -32.99 -40.80
CA VAL A 21 35.96 -33.21 -39.41
C VAL A 21 34.44 -33.26 -39.34
N TRP A 22 33.96 -34.41 -38.90
CA TRP A 22 32.57 -34.79 -38.72
C TRP A 22 32.03 -34.16 -37.42
N SER A 23 30.91 -33.45 -37.47
CA SER A 23 30.09 -33.19 -36.29
C SER A 23 29.13 -34.36 -36.09
N LEU A 24 29.16 -34.95 -34.90
CA LEU A 24 28.16 -35.94 -34.45
C LEU A 24 27.40 -35.30 -33.28
N ALA A 25 26.21 -34.76 -33.52
CA ALA A 25 25.33 -34.26 -32.48
C ALA A 25 24.23 -35.29 -32.15
N LEU A 26 24.17 -35.71 -30.89
CA LEU A 26 23.10 -36.54 -30.34
C LEU A 26 21.80 -35.72 -30.24
N THR A 27 20.70 -36.36 -30.63
CA THR A 27 19.36 -35.78 -30.81
C THR A 27 18.69 -35.32 -29.52
N GLY A 28 18.06 -34.14 -29.54
CA GLY A 28 17.12 -33.66 -28.52
C GLY A 28 16.34 -32.43 -29.00
N SER A 29 15.01 -32.49 -28.88
CA SER A 29 14.03 -31.56 -29.46
C SER A 29 13.90 -30.21 -28.74
N ALA A 30 13.54 -29.18 -29.54
CA ALA A 30 12.59 -28.08 -29.29
C ALA A 30 13.21 -26.66 -29.35
N PHE A 31 12.90 -25.94 -30.43
CA PHE A 31 13.06 -24.50 -30.54
C PHE A 31 11.68 -23.88 -30.81
N ALA A 32 11.36 -22.78 -30.15
CA ALA A 32 10.15 -22.01 -30.41
C ALA A 32 10.51 -20.53 -30.55
N LEU A 33 10.03 -19.89 -31.62
CA LEU A 33 10.02 -18.43 -31.77
C LEU A 33 9.21 -17.82 -30.62
N GLY A 34 9.91 -17.37 -29.57
CA GLY A 34 9.32 -16.61 -28.49
C GLY A 34 9.07 -15.18 -28.95
N VAL A 35 7.83 -14.86 -29.29
CA VAL A 35 7.41 -13.47 -29.52
C VAL A 35 7.32 -12.79 -28.15
N GLY A 36 8.36 -12.07 -27.75
CA GLY A 36 8.39 -11.22 -26.57
C GLY A 36 8.57 -9.75 -26.96
N SER A 37 7.97 -8.82 -26.21
CA SER A 37 8.26 -7.39 -26.36
C SER A 37 9.75 -7.16 -26.05
N ASN A 38 10.47 -6.48 -26.95
CA ASN A 38 11.85 -6.08 -26.75
C ASN A 38 11.97 -5.22 -25.46
N THR A 39 12.56 -5.77 -24.42
CA THR A 39 12.88 -5.08 -23.15
C THR A 39 14.39 -5.09 -22.90
N ILE A 40 15.20 -4.99 -23.96
CA ILE A 40 16.64 -4.88 -23.84
C ILE A 40 16.97 -3.54 -23.17
N PRO A 41 17.83 -3.51 -22.13
CA PRO A 41 18.19 -2.29 -21.41
C PRO A 41 18.96 -1.29 -22.28
N TYR A 42 19.62 -1.79 -23.32
CA TYR A 42 20.18 -1.01 -24.41
C TYR A 42 19.07 -0.87 -25.46
N ILE A 43 18.42 0.30 -25.48
CA ILE A 43 17.59 0.72 -26.63
C ILE A 43 18.47 0.65 -27.91
N GLU A 44 17.86 0.73 -29.10
CA GLU A 44 18.42 0.64 -30.48
C GLU A 44 19.76 1.39 -30.79
N ASP A 45 20.34 2.02 -29.78
CA ASP A 45 21.67 2.61 -29.71
C ASP A 45 22.82 1.59 -29.50
N PHE A 46 22.54 0.29 -29.25
CA PHE A 46 23.61 -0.73 -29.33
C PHE A 46 24.28 -0.68 -30.72
N GLU A 47 23.50 -0.46 -31.77
CA GLU A 47 23.97 -0.53 -33.16
C GLU A 47 24.60 0.77 -33.66
N ASN A 48 23.86 1.88 -33.61
CA ASN A 48 24.28 3.15 -34.23
C ASN A 48 25.45 3.86 -33.54
N ALA A 49 25.75 3.45 -32.30
CA ALA A 49 26.69 4.13 -31.44
C ALA A 49 27.95 3.29 -31.17
N SER A 50 27.86 1.96 -31.32
CA SER A 50 28.99 1.06 -31.06
C SER A 50 29.91 0.85 -32.28
N TYR A 51 29.50 1.23 -33.48
CA TYR A 51 30.20 0.93 -34.74
C TYR A 51 30.14 2.12 -35.72
N THR A 52 31.23 2.39 -36.44
CA THR A 52 31.25 3.50 -37.41
C THR A 52 30.52 3.10 -38.71
N ASN A 53 29.97 4.06 -39.47
CA ASN A 53 29.19 3.75 -40.67
C ASN A 53 30.05 3.21 -41.83
N GLY A 54 29.62 2.12 -42.49
CA GLY A 54 30.17 1.64 -43.75
C GLY A 54 31.10 0.41 -43.67
N TYR A 55 31.06 -0.35 -42.58
CA TYR A 55 31.84 -1.59 -42.46
C TYR A 55 31.07 -2.83 -42.89
N LEU A 56 31.78 -3.74 -43.55
CA LEU A 56 31.30 -5.08 -43.90
C LEU A 56 31.50 -6.01 -42.70
N ILE A 57 30.39 -6.56 -42.20
CA ILE A 57 30.36 -7.55 -41.12
C ILE A 57 31.13 -8.83 -41.53
N VAL A 58 31.03 -9.23 -42.81
CA VAL A 58 31.82 -10.27 -43.47
C VAL A 58 31.71 -10.09 -45.00
N ASP A 59 32.71 -10.50 -45.79
CA ASP A 59 32.67 -10.39 -47.26
C ASP A 59 31.53 -11.20 -47.90
N ASN A 60 31.11 -10.78 -49.09
CA ASN A 60 30.01 -11.27 -49.91
C ASN A 60 30.17 -12.74 -50.37
N SER A 61 31.26 -13.41 -49.96
CA SER A 61 31.62 -14.78 -50.31
C SER A 61 31.26 -15.82 -49.23
N VAL A 62 30.74 -15.38 -48.08
CA VAL A 62 30.48 -16.24 -46.91
C VAL A 62 29.09 -16.89 -46.97
N THR A 63 29.05 -18.21 -46.78
CA THR A 63 27.83 -19.01 -46.55
C THR A 63 27.76 -19.41 -45.07
N GLY A 64 27.51 -18.45 -44.17
CA GLY A 64 27.11 -18.73 -42.79
C GLY A 64 25.59 -18.69 -42.78
N TRP A 65 24.82 -19.58 -42.17
CA TRP A 65 24.98 -20.42 -41.01
C TRP A 65 24.19 -21.70 -41.29
N TYR A 66 24.57 -22.78 -40.64
CA TYR A 66 23.98 -24.07 -40.89
C TYR A 66 23.61 -24.69 -39.55
N SER A 67 22.33 -25.00 -39.39
CA SER A 67 21.87 -25.87 -38.33
C SER A 67 21.69 -27.27 -38.90
N ASP A 68 22.27 -28.28 -38.22
CA ASP A 68 22.01 -29.69 -38.50
C ASP A 68 20.53 -30.05 -38.30
N ALA A 69 19.77 -29.18 -37.63
CA ALA A 69 18.32 -29.24 -37.49
C ALA A 69 17.62 -28.27 -38.47
N PRO A 70 16.57 -28.70 -39.21
CA PRO A 70 15.92 -27.92 -40.25
C PRO A 70 15.20 -26.63 -39.79
N ASP A 71 15.15 -26.36 -38.47
CA ASP A 71 14.36 -25.29 -37.86
C ASP A 71 15.17 -24.33 -36.94
N ALA A 72 16.51 -24.31 -37.01
CA ALA A 72 17.35 -23.39 -36.19
C ALA A 72 17.98 -22.25 -37.01
N LEU A 73 17.97 -21.05 -36.42
CA LEU A 73 18.16 -19.74 -37.09
C LEU A 73 19.63 -19.31 -37.26
N GLN A 74 19.88 -18.70 -38.43
CA GLN A 74 21.02 -17.88 -38.93
C GLN A 74 20.92 -16.41 -38.45
N VAL A 75 22.03 -15.65 -38.30
CA VAL A 75 22.17 -14.29 -37.67
C VAL A 75 20.84 -13.62 -37.30
N ILE A 76 20.62 -13.33 -36.02
CA ILE A 76 19.56 -12.38 -35.66
C ILE A 76 20.04 -11.02 -36.10
N THR A 77 19.60 -10.59 -37.27
CA THR A 77 19.27 -9.19 -37.44
C THR A 77 17.79 -9.06 -37.14
N ASN A 78 17.47 -8.05 -36.35
CA ASN A 78 16.15 -7.58 -35.91
C ASN A 78 15.08 -7.35 -37.02
N LEU A 79 15.32 -7.77 -38.26
CA LEU A 79 14.54 -7.43 -39.45
C LEU A 79 13.39 -8.42 -39.71
N VAL A 80 12.23 -7.89 -40.09
CA VAL A 80 11.09 -8.70 -40.52
C VAL A 80 11.39 -9.30 -41.89
N GLY A 81 11.61 -10.62 -41.95
CA GLY A 81 11.64 -11.38 -43.20
C GLY A 81 13.03 -11.62 -43.81
N LEU A 82 14.10 -11.42 -43.02
CA LEU A 82 15.46 -11.77 -43.40
C LEU A 82 16.04 -12.73 -42.34
N ASP A 83 16.59 -13.85 -42.79
CA ASP A 83 17.22 -14.86 -41.92
C ASP A 83 18.75 -14.63 -41.77
N ALA A 84 19.33 -13.68 -42.51
CA ALA A 84 20.70 -13.18 -42.37
C ALA A 84 20.88 -11.85 -43.15
N TYR A 85 21.72 -10.92 -42.65
CA TYR A 85 22.11 -9.70 -43.37
C TYR A 85 23.62 -9.68 -43.63
N LEU A 86 24.02 -9.44 -44.89
CA LEU A 86 25.41 -9.42 -45.36
C LEU A 86 25.78 -8.03 -45.93
N GLY A 87 25.41 -6.95 -45.25
CA GLY A 87 25.60 -5.57 -45.73
C GLY A 87 26.32 -4.65 -44.75
N GLU A 88 26.28 -3.36 -45.04
CA GLU A 88 26.91 -2.30 -44.25
C GLU A 88 26.15 -2.04 -42.93
N TYR A 89 26.92 -1.74 -41.88
CA TYR A 89 26.43 -1.42 -40.54
C TYR A 89 26.77 0.05 -40.17
N PRO A 90 25.96 0.77 -39.36
CA PRO A 90 24.74 0.34 -38.66
C PRO A 90 23.48 0.27 -39.53
N LEU A 91 22.53 -0.58 -39.14
CA LEU A 91 21.25 -0.73 -39.82
C LEU A 91 20.37 0.50 -39.58
N THR A 92 20.33 1.43 -40.52
CA THR A 92 19.52 2.65 -40.38
C THR A 92 18.04 2.40 -40.73
N ASN A 93 17.12 2.78 -39.82
CA ASN A 93 15.65 2.88 -40.01
C ASN A 93 14.77 1.61 -39.83
N TRP A 94 15.15 0.64 -38.99
CA TRP A 94 14.31 -0.56 -38.76
C TRP A 94 14.08 -0.83 -37.27
N PRO A 95 12.83 -0.92 -36.78
CA PRO A 95 12.56 -1.12 -35.35
C PRO A 95 12.88 -2.56 -34.90
N HIS A 96 13.55 -2.68 -33.74
CA HIS A 96 13.97 -3.96 -33.18
C HIS A 96 12.79 -4.68 -32.49
N THR A 97 12.22 -5.70 -33.12
CA THR A 97 10.97 -6.35 -32.64
C THR A 97 11.08 -7.83 -32.30
N LYS A 98 12.24 -8.46 -32.46
CA LYS A 98 12.44 -9.89 -32.25
C LYS A 98 13.75 -10.18 -31.53
N ILE A 99 13.74 -11.22 -30.70
CA ILE A 99 14.90 -11.76 -29.98
C ILE A 99 15.03 -13.24 -30.37
N GLY A 100 16.25 -13.76 -30.48
CA GLY A 100 16.47 -15.19 -30.70
C GLY A 100 16.52 -15.96 -29.40
N LYS A 101 15.75 -17.02 -29.32
CA LYS A 101 15.86 -17.99 -28.24
C LYS A 101 16.98 -18.98 -28.57
N ILE A 102 17.65 -19.55 -27.58
CA ILE A 102 18.51 -20.74 -27.72
C ILE A 102 17.94 -21.80 -26.77
N ASP A 103 17.70 -23.02 -27.26
CA ASP A 103 17.24 -24.16 -26.47
C ASP A 103 18.05 -25.45 -26.78
N SER A 104 19.08 -25.37 -27.62
CA SER A 104 19.93 -26.49 -28.05
C SER A 104 21.27 -25.99 -28.61
N ALA A 105 22.01 -26.83 -29.34
CA ALA A 105 23.25 -26.45 -30.00
C ALA A 105 23.00 -25.75 -31.35
N VAL A 106 23.60 -24.57 -31.53
CA VAL A 106 23.61 -23.79 -32.78
C VAL A 106 25.07 -23.61 -33.18
N THR A 107 25.41 -23.87 -34.44
CA THR A 107 26.76 -23.62 -34.98
C THR A 107 26.68 -22.71 -36.19
N ASN A 108 27.61 -21.79 -36.29
CA ASN A 108 27.79 -20.90 -37.42
C ASN A 108 29.16 -21.16 -38.04
N PHE A 109 29.27 -21.12 -39.35
CA PHE A 109 30.54 -21.09 -40.08
C PHE A 109 30.73 -19.71 -40.69
N PHE A 110 31.87 -19.10 -40.42
CA PHE A 110 32.27 -17.83 -41.03
C PHE A 110 33.74 -17.92 -41.41
N GLU A 111 34.16 -17.31 -42.51
CA GLU A 111 35.57 -17.29 -42.90
C GLU A 111 36.09 -15.85 -42.80
N PRO A 112 36.94 -15.54 -41.81
CA PRO A 112 37.54 -14.21 -41.76
C PRO A 112 38.59 -14.07 -42.86
N TYR A 113 38.77 -12.84 -43.35
CA TYR A 113 39.73 -12.54 -44.41
C TYR A 113 41.17 -12.92 -43.98
N THR A 114 41.97 -13.46 -44.91
CA THR A 114 43.32 -14.02 -44.62
C THR A 114 44.37 -12.99 -44.19
N THR A 115 44.01 -11.70 -44.09
CA THR A 115 44.87 -10.61 -43.58
C THR A 115 44.36 -10.03 -42.27
N THR A 116 43.22 -10.50 -41.76
CA THR A 116 42.64 -10.03 -40.51
C THR A 116 43.38 -10.68 -39.34
N ASN A 117 43.90 -9.89 -38.42
CA ASN A 117 44.57 -10.39 -37.21
C ASN A 117 43.73 -10.21 -35.93
N ARG A 118 42.54 -9.61 -36.05
CA ARG A 118 41.58 -9.37 -34.97
C ARG A 118 40.15 -9.63 -35.43
N VAL A 119 39.41 -10.42 -34.68
CA VAL A 119 37.97 -10.64 -34.86
C VAL A 119 37.28 -10.39 -33.54
N TRP A 120 36.18 -9.64 -33.56
CA TRP A 120 35.34 -9.39 -32.41
C TRP A 120 34.01 -10.11 -32.59
N ILE A 121 33.53 -10.70 -31.51
CA ILE A 121 32.18 -11.25 -31.40
C ILE A 121 31.50 -10.44 -30.30
N ASP A 122 30.51 -9.65 -30.64
CA ASP A 122 29.77 -8.81 -29.71
C ASP A 122 28.31 -9.19 -29.74
N MET A 123 27.69 -9.36 -28.57
CA MET A 123 26.30 -9.81 -28.50
C MET A 123 25.60 -9.35 -27.25
N MET A 124 24.29 -9.18 -27.36
CA MET A 124 23.39 -9.14 -26.21
C MET A 124 23.00 -10.58 -25.87
N LEU A 125 23.23 -11.00 -24.63
CA LEU A 125 22.91 -12.33 -24.14
C LEU A 125 22.04 -12.23 -22.89
N LYS A 126 21.04 -13.10 -22.80
CA LYS A 126 20.28 -13.37 -21.59
C LYS A 126 20.43 -14.86 -21.27
N PRO A 127 21.48 -15.24 -20.54
CA PRO A 127 21.82 -16.64 -20.32
C PRO A 127 20.86 -17.29 -19.32
N ARG A 128 20.58 -18.58 -19.49
CA ARG A 128 20.10 -19.41 -18.37
C ARG A 128 21.30 -20.04 -17.67
N LEU A 129 21.23 -20.09 -16.34
CA LEU A 129 22.31 -20.64 -15.53
C LEU A 129 22.37 -22.17 -15.68
N TRP A 130 23.60 -22.68 -15.73
CA TRP A 130 23.95 -24.09 -15.88
C TRP A 130 24.11 -24.76 -14.52
N ASP A 131 23.46 -25.92 -14.35
CA ASP A 131 23.47 -26.71 -13.12
C ASP A 131 24.84 -27.39 -12.90
N GLU A 132 25.38 -27.27 -11.69
CA GLU A 132 26.78 -27.52 -11.33
C GLU A 132 27.15 -29.01 -11.20
N GLU A 133 26.23 -29.95 -11.40
CA GLU A 133 26.53 -31.38 -11.17
C GLU A 133 27.62 -31.93 -12.11
N ASN A 134 27.79 -31.37 -13.32
CA ASN A 134 28.96 -31.65 -14.19
C ASN A 134 29.30 -30.45 -15.09
N GLU A 135 30.57 -30.04 -15.11
CA GLU A 135 31.06 -29.06 -16.08
C GLU A 135 30.90 -29.56 -17.53
N PRO A 136 30.66 -28.67 -18.51
CA PRO A 136 30.53 -29.09 -19.90
C PRO A 136 31.83 -29.75 -20.39
N ALA A 137 31.71 -30.95 -20.95
CA ALA A 137 32.84 -31.63 -21.56
C ALA A 137 33.26 -30.91 -22.84
N MET A 138 34.55 -30.56 -22.95
CA MET A 138 35.09 -29.83 -24.10
C MET A 138 36.02 -30.70 -24.94
N SER A 139 35.82 -30.68 -26.26
CA SER A 139 36.73 -31.25 -27.25
C SER A 139 36.82 -30.33 -28.47
N ASN A 140 38.04 -30.00 -28.91
CA ASN A 140 38.32 -29.23 -30.13
C ASN A 140 37.64 -27.84 -30.23
N ALA A 141 37.43 -27.15 -29.10
CA ALA A 141 36.92 -25.77 -29.12
C ALA A 141 38.07 -24.77 -28.94
N LEU A 142 38.02 -23.67 -29.70
CA LEU A 142 38.94 -22.53 -29.57
C LEU A 142 38.45 -21.52 -28.51
N VAL A 143 37.12 -21.39 -28.34
CA VAL A 143 36.50 -20.51 -27.34
C VAL A 143 35.28 -21.22 -26.76
N ALA A 144 35.12 -21.19 -25.43
CA ALA A 144 33.89 -21.64 -24.80
C ALA A 144 33.65 -20.93 -23.47
N VAL A 145 32.39 -20.61 -23.20
CA VAL A 145 31.93 -19.96 -21.98
C VAL A 145 30.61 -20.56 -21.51
N TYR A 146 30.36 -20.60 -20.20
CA TYR A 146 29.05 -20.90 -19.62
C TYR A 146 28.77 -20.08 -18.36
N PHE A 147 27.51 -19.95 -17.97
CA PHE A 147 27.09 -19.24 -16.75
C PHE A 147 26.67 -20.25 -15.69
N GLY A 148 27.31 -20.27 -14.52
CA GLY A 148 26.93 -21.18 -13.45
C GLY A 148 25.74 -20.69 -12.63
N THR A 149 25.11 -21.57 -11.85
CA THR A 149 24.00 -21.23 -10.93
C THR A 149 24.31 -20.14 -9.91
N ASP A 150 25.60 -19.90 -9.65
CA ASP A 150 26.09 -18.82 -8.81
C ASP A 150 26.08 -17.43 -9.49
N GLY A 151 25.64 -17.34 -10.76
CA GLY A 151 25.55 -16.11 -11.52
C GLY A 151 26.88 -15.64 -12.13
N TYR A 152 27.92 -16.49 -12.08
CA TYR A 152 29.25 -16.18 -12.61
C TYR A 152 29.53 -16.89 -13.94
N ILE A 153 30.16 -16.17 -14.87
CA ILE A 153 30.68 -16.76 -16.10
C ILE A 153 31.92 -17.61 -15.81
N ARG A 154 32.05 -18.72 -16.52
CA ARG A 154 33.22 -19.59 -16.56
C ARG A 154 33.68 -19.71 -18.00
N ALA A 155 34.97 -19.50 -18.24
CA ALA A 155 35.56 -19.61 -19.57
C ALA A 155 36.52 -20.80 -19.65
N TRP A 156 36.64 -21.37 -20.85
CA TRP A 156 37.53 -22.49 -21.13
C TRP A 156 38.94 -21.99 -21.40
N CYS A 157 39.84 -22.20 -20.45
CA CYS A 157 41.17 -21.58 -20.48
C CYS A 157 42.27 -22.63 -20.61
N SER A 158 43.28 -22.32 -21.43
CA SER A 158 44.50 -23.11 -21.57
C SER A 158 45.70 -22.18 -21.65
N ILE A 159 46.86 -22.68 -21.23
CA ILE A 159 48.15 -22.09 -21.59
C ILE A 159 48.97 -23.16 -22.27
N TYR A 160 49.23 -22.97 -23.56
CA TYR A 160 50.04 -23.89 -24.36
C TYR A 160 51.33 -23.18 -24.80
N ASP A 161 52.41 -23.42 -24.07
CA ASP A 161 53.78 -23.10 -24.51
C ASP A 161 54.47 -24.39 -24.99
N THR A 162 54.93 -24.36 -26.24
CA THR A 162 55.65 -25.48 -26.87
C THR A 162 57.02 -25.78 -26.23
N ASN A 163 57.60 -24.88 -25.45
CA ASN A 163 58.96 -25.02 -24.89
C ASN A 163 59.06 -24.98 -23.35
N SER A 164 57.99 -24.68 -22.60
CA SER A 164 58.04 -24.66 -21.13
C SER A 164 56.83 -25.35 -20.50
N PRO A 165 56.96 -26.59 -20.00
CA PRO A 165 55.92 -27.25 -19.21
C PRO A 165 55.78 -26.67 -17.79
N THR A 166 56.51 -25.61 -17.43
CA THR A 166 56.61 -25.08 -16.06
C THR A 166 56.38 -23.57 -15.98
N PHE A 167 55.41 -23.03 -16.73
CA PHE A 167 54.89 -21.70 -16.39
C PHE A 167 54.11 -21.82 -15.06
N ASP A 168 54.81 -21.53 -13.96
CA ASP A 168 54.40 -21.82 -12.58
C ASP A 168 53.03 -21.20 -12.26
N GLY A 169 51.98 -22.03 -12.23
CA GLY A 169 50.64 -21.66 -11.72
C GLY A 169 49.44 -21.91 -12.64
N TYR A 170 49.64 -22.29 -13.91
CA TYR A 170 48.53 -22.41 -14.86
C TYR A 170 48.14 -23.85 -15.19
N PRO A 171 46.83 -24.12 -15.42
CA PRO A 171 46.34 -25.46 -15.67
C PRO A 171 46.79 -25.95 -17.05
N SER A 172 47.67 -26.95 -17.03
CA SER A 172 47.90 -27.90 -18.11
C SER A 172 47.45 -29.26 -17.58
N PRO A 173 46.36 -29.88 -18.08
CA PRO A 173 45.59 -29.57 -19.30
C PRO A 173 44.58 -28.40 -19.17
N PRO A 174 43.97 -27.94 -20.29
CA PRO A 174 42.91 -26.93 -20.29
C PRO A 174 41.79 -27.20 -19.26
N THR A 175 41.24 -26.15 -18.66
CA THR A 175 40.20 -26.26 -17.62
C THR A 175 39.22 -25.09 -17.65
N TRP A 176 38.06 -25.28 -17.05
CA TRP A 176 37.13 -24.19 -16.77
C TRP A 176 37.65 -23.28 -15.66
N ILE A 177 37.66 -21.97 -15.91
CA ILE A 177 38.04 -20.95 -14.92
C ILE A 177 36.83 -20.06 -14.64
N LYS A 178 36.48 -19.94 -13.37
CA LYS A 178 35.46 -19.01 -12.89
C LYS A 178 35.99 -17.58 -12.91
N MET A 179 35.18 -16.69 -13.46
CA MET A 179 35.46 -15.26 -13.49
C MET A 179 34.73 -14.55 -12.36
N SER A 180 35.27 -13.41 -11.95
CA SER A 180 34.83 -12.56 -10.87
C SER A 180 34.32 -11.26 -11.48
N HIS A 181 33.00 -11.10 -11.39
CA HIS A 181 32.22 -9.91 -11.73
C HIS A 181 30.97 -9.93 -10.82
N PRO A 182 30.17 -8.85 -10.71
CA PRO A 182 28.91 -8.90 -9.98
C PRO A 182 28.01 -10.05 -10.51
N PRO A 183 27.40 -10.89 -9.65
CA PRO A 183 26.56 -12.00 -10.10
C PRO A 183 25.44 -11.53 -11.03
N ILE A 184 25.29 -12.21 -12.16
CA ILE A 184 24.25 -11.93 -13.16
C ILE A 184 23.02 -12.79 -12.83
N GLY A 185 21.84 -12.17 -12.78
CA GLY A 185 20.58 -12.90 -12.59
C GLY A 185 20.19 -13.71 -13.83
N THR A 186 19.38 -14.76 -13.63
CA THR A 186 18.84 -15.63 -14.71
C THR A 186 18.04 -14.89 -15.78
N ASP A 187 17.62 -13.66 -15.49
CA ASP A 187 16.76 -12.85 -16.34
C ASP A 187 17.40 -11.53 -16.83
N ASP A 188 18.66 -11.29 -16.46
CA ASP A 188 19.36 -10.06 -16.80
C ASP A 188 19.97 -10.15 -18.21
N TRP A 189 19.79 -9.09 -18.99
CA TRP A 189 20.51 -8.91 -20.24
C TRP A 189 21.94 -8.45 -19.95
N ILE A 190 22.90 -9.06 -20.63
CA ILE A 190 24.31 -8.70 -20.58
C ILE A 190 24.83 -8.45 -21.99
N ARG A 191 25.82 -7.57 -22.12
CA ARG A 191 26.64 -7.46 -23.32
C ARG A 191 27.90 -8.28 -23.12
N LEU A 192 28.07 -9.33 -23.92
CA LEU A 192 29.29 -10.14 -23.94
C LEU A 192 30.05 -9.80 -25.21
N THR A 193 31.28 -9.33 -25.04
CA THR A 193 32.19 -9.05 -26.15
C THR A 193 33.41 -9.94 -26.03
N ILE A 194 33.75 -10.65 -27.10
CA ILE A 194 34.90 -11.54 -27.20
C ILE A 194 35.82 -11.03 -28.30
N GLU A 195 37.09 -10.84 -27.95
CA GLU A 195 38.17 -10.54 -28.89
C GLU A 195 38.90 -11.83 -29.23
N LEU A 196 39.18 -12.04 -30.51
CA LEU A 196 39.98 -13.14 -31.03
C LEU A 196 41.18 -12.55 -31.77
N ARG A 197 42.37 -12.96 -31.38
CA ARG A 197 43.63 -12.41 -31.90
C ARG A 197 44.49 -13.49 -32.54
N TYR A 198 45.07 -13.14 -33.69
CA TYR A 198 45.95 -14.02 -34.47
C TYR A 198 47.13 -13.20 -34.98
N ASN A 199 48.27 -13.25 -34.30
CA ASN A 199 49.40 -12.39 -34.63
C ASN A 199 50.67 -13.20 -34.88
N TRP A 200 51.52 -12.60 -35.72
CA TRP A 200 52.89 -13.01 -35.97
C TRP A 200 53.84 -11.92 -35.47
N GLU A 201 54.80 -12.30 -34.65
CA GLU A 201 55.92 -11.44 -34.27
C GLU A 201 57.25 -12.15 -34.54
N GLU A 202 58.34 -11.38 -34.56
CA GLU A 202 59.70 -11.84 -34.83
C GLU A 202 60.16 -12.82 -33.73
N GLY A 203 59.76 -14.10 -33.84
CA GLY A 203 59.98 -15.13 -32.83
C GLY A 203 58.91 -16.22 -32.73
N GLY A 204 57.70 -16.01 -33.25
CA GLY A 204 56.64 -17.01 -33.18
C GLY A 204 55.22 -16.55 -33.54
N TRP A 205 54.29 -17.52 -33.63
CA TRP A 205 52.85 -17.26 -33.73
C TRP A 205 52.22 -17.27 -32.33
N TYR A 206 51.30 -16.33 -32.10
CA TYR A 206 50.41 -16.38 -30.95
C TYR A 206 48.95 -16.17 -31.33
N SER A 207 48.09 -16.90 -30.62
CA SER A 207 46.65 -16.73 -30.67
C SER A 207 46.06 -16.73 -29.27
N TYR A 208 45.11 -15.82 -29.04
CA TYR A 208 44.39 -15.74 -27.77
C TYR A 208 42.97 -15.27 -28.00
N TYR A 209 42.12 -15.52 -27.01
CA TYR A 209 40.87 -14.79 -26.89
C TYR A 209 40.79 -14.05 -25.55
N ALA A 210 40.19 -12.86 -25.61
CA ALA A 210 39.87 -12.05 -24.45
C ALA A 210 38.36 -11.78 -24.42
N MET A 211 37.82 -11.44 -23.25
CA MET A 211 36.41 -11.10 -23.14
C MET A 211 36.16 -9.92 -22.19
N GLN A 212 35.03 -9.25 -22.42
CA GLN A 212 34.52 -8.13 -21.64
C GLN A 212 33.00 -8.30 -21.44
N LEU A 213 32.50 -7.82 -20.29
CA LEU A 213 31.10 -7.86 -19.90
C LEU A 213 30.63 -6.43 -19.60
N ASN A 214 29.47 -6.06 -20.16
CA ASN A 214 28.73 -4.82 -19.84
C ASN A 214 29.54 -3.52 -19.88
N SER A 215 30.60 -3.44 -20.69
CA SER A 215 31.47 -2.26 -20.88
C SER A 215 32.32 -1.77 -19.70
N ALA A 216 31.92 -2.02 -18.45
CA ALA A 216 32.44 -1.29 -17.29
C ALA A 216 32.95 -2.18 -16.14
N ASP A 217 32.61 -3.47 -16.13
CA ASP A 217 33.00 -4.36 -15.03
C ASP A 217 34.38 -4.97 -15.32
N PRO A 218 35.40 -4.73 -14.47
CA PRO A 218 36.66 -5.47 -14.57
C PRO A 218 36.36 -6.96 -14.35
N ILE A 219 36.52 -7.76 -15.41
CA ILE A 219 36.48 -9.21 -15.28
C ILE A 219 37.83 -9.67 -14.78
N VAL A 220 37.85 -10.26 -13.59
CA VAL A 220 39.03 -10.90 -13.01
C VAL A 220 38.84 -12.40 -12.93
N ASN A 221 39.89 -13.20 -13.03
CA ASN A 221 39.78 -14.62 -12.68
C ASN A 221 39.83 -14.82 -11.16
N TYR A 222 39.46 -16.00 -10.65
CA TYR A 222 39.55 -16.32 -9.21
C TYR A 222 40.97 -16.21 -8.62
N TRP A 223 42.00 -16.13 -9.47
CA TRP A 223 43.39 -15.91 -9.07
C TRP A 223 43.73 -14.42 -8.85
N GLY A 224 42.76 -13.52 -9.05
CA GLY A 224 42.86 -12.09 -8.72
C GLY A 224 43.74 -11.28 -9.66
N MET A 225 44.02 -11.78 -10.88
CA MET A 225 44.84 -11.07 -11.87
C MET A 225 43.96 -10.32 -12.87
N GLU A 226 43.95 -8.99 -12.78
CA GLU A 226 43.53 -8.09 -13.86
C GLU A 226 44.66 -8.08 -14.90
N ASN A 227 44.38 -8.45 -16.15
CA ASN A 227 45.36 -8.48 -17.25
C ASN A 227 46.53 -9.45 -17.02
N LEU A 228 46.51 -10.60 -17.70
CA LEU A 228 47.74 -11.38 -17.91
C LEU A 228 48.73 -10.50 -18.69
N THR A 229 49.65 -9.86 -17.99
CA THR A 229 50.76 -9.12 -18.60
C THR A 229 51.81 -10.15 -19.02
N PHE A 230 51.64 -10.70 -20.21
CA PHE A 230 52.68 -11.53 -20.80
C PHE A 230 53.88 -10.62 -21.17
N PRO A 231 55.13 -11.07 -20.96
CA PRO A 231 56.31 -10.21 -21.13
C PRO A 231 56.51 -9.63 -22.54
N ASP A 232 55.85 -10.16 -23.58
CA ASP A 232 56.05 -9.76 -24.98
C ASP A 232 54.79 -9.23 -25.69
N CYS A 233 53.61 -9.15 -25.04
CA CYS A 233 52.45 -8.51 -25.68
C CYS A 233 52.51 -6.98 -25.50
N LEU A 234 53.20 -6.31 -26.44
CA LEU A 234 53.49 -4.86 -26.46
C LEU A 234 52.27 -3.92 -26.61
N GLU A 235 51.04 -4.43 -26.63
CA GLU A 235 49.82 -3.63 -26.53
C GLU A 235 49.11 -3.95 -25.22
N THR A 236 49.29 -3.11 -24.19
CA THR A 236 48.43 -3.15 -23.02
C THR A 236 46.98 -2.95 -23.46
N HIS A 237 46.09 -3.92 -23.20
CA HIS A 237 44.66 -3.74 -23.37
C HIS A 237 44.22 -2.57 -22.47
N ASN A 238 44.00 -1.39 -23.05
CA ASN A 238 43.42 -0.25 -22.34
C ASN A 238 41.92 -0.50 -22.17
N GLY A 239 41.52 -1.20 -21.12
CA GLY A 239 40.10 -1.48 -20.81
C GLY A 239 39.92 -2.69 -19.88
N PRO A 240 38.68 -2.99 -19.44
CA PRO A 240 38.38 -4.07 -18.51
C PRO A 240 38.33 -5.46 -19.20
N TRP A 241 39.34 -5.77 -20.01
CA TRP A 241 39.44 -7.03 -20.75
C TRP A 241 40.14 -8.13 -19.93
N LEU A 242 39.66 -9.37 -20.01
CA LEU A 242 40.34 -10.53 -19.45
C LEU A 242 40.82 -11.48 -20.55
N ILE A 243 42.12 -11.75 -20.59
CA ILE A 243 42.71 -12.77 -21.48
C ILE A 243 42.40 -14.17 -20.90
N CYS A 244 41.80 -15.03 -21.72
CA CYS A 244 41.26 -16.32 -21.28
C CYS A 244 42.03 -17.55 -21.80
N ASP A 245 42.54 -17.53 -23.02
CA ASP A 245 43.35 -18.61 -23.58
C ASP A 245 44.54 -18.01 -24.33
N PHE A 246 45.71 -18.65 -24.26
CA PHE A 246 46.92 -18.18 -24.93
C PHE A 246 47.73 -19.37 -25.44
N VAL A 247 47.96 -19.39 -26.76
CA VAL A 247 48.78 -20.39 -27.44
C VAL A 247 49.98 -19.69 -28.06
N TYR A 248 51.18 -20.17 -27.73
CA TYR A 248 52.46 -19.64 -28.24
C TYR A 248 53.31 -20.72 -28.91
N GLN A 249 53.68 -20.48 -30.17
CA GLN A 249 54.55 -21.36 -30.94
C GLN A 249 55.83 -20.63 -31.33
N THR A 250 56.98 -21.10 -30.82
CA THR A 250 58.31 -20.55 -31.14
C THR A 250 59.05 -21.42 -32.19
N ASN A 251 60.14 -20.89 -32.75
CA ASN A 251 61.09 -21.59 -33.64
C ASN A 251 60.59 -21.91 -35.06
N ILE A 252 59.66 -21.12 -35.59
CA ILE A 252 59.33 -21.10 -37.01
C ILE A 252 60.05 -19.89 -37.60
N THR A 253 61.13 -20.10 -38.34
CA THR A 253 61.97 -19.00 -38.89
C THR A 253 61.44 -18.43 -40.21
N GLU A 254 60.49 -19.12 -40.84
CA GLU A 254 59.71 -18.74 -42.02
C GLU A 254 58.43 -19.62 -41.99
N ASN A 255 57.31 -19.20 -42.59
CA ASN A 255 56.14 -20.07 -42.80
C ASN A 255 56.53 -21.20 -43.77
N PRO A 256 56.89 -22.43 -43.34
CA PRO A 256 57.50 -23.41 -44.22
C PRO A 256 56.49 -24.11 -45.13
N TRP A 257 55.20 -23.76 -45.01
CA TRP A 257 54.08 -24.52 -45.56
C TRP A 257 53.00 -23.65 -46.23
N GLY A 258 53.14 -22.33 -46.24
CA GLY A 258 52.06 -21.43 -46.65
C GLY A 258 50.80 -21.59 -45.78
N MET A 259 50.95 -22.06 -44.54
CA MET A 259 49.82 -22.26 -43.62
C MET A 259 49.33 -20.89 -43.17
N SER A 260 48.05 -20.61 -43.44
CA SER A 260 47.33 -19.47 -42.89
C SER A 260 47.20 -19.62 -41.37
N PRO A 261 47.03 -18.52 -40.61
CA PRO A 261 46.60 -18.60 -39.22
C PRO A 261 45.39 -19.53 -39.11
N GLN A 262 45.31 -20.32 -38.04
CA GLN A 262 44.10 -21.08 -37.73
C GLN A 262 43.03 -20.10 -37.26
N TYR A 263 42.38 -19.47 -38.22
CA TYR A 263 41.28 -18.58 -37.94
C TYR A 263 40.11 -19.35 -37.36
N ILE A 264 39.38 -18.71 -36.43
CA ILE A 264 38.06 -19.18 -36.06
C ILE A 264 37.20 -19.12 -37.31
N THR A 265 36.84 -20.31 -37.76
CA THR A 265 36.00 -20.51 -38.94
C THR A 265 34.57 -20.91 -38.56
N SER A 266 34.31 -21.05 -37.25
CA SER A 266 32.99 -21.38 -36.73
C SER A 266 32.77 -20.92 -35.30
N LEU A 267 31.53 -20.60 -34.95
CA LEU A 267 31.08 -20.24 -33.61
C LEU A 267 29.92 -21.16 -33.21
N GLY A 268 30.05 -21.84 -32.06
CA GLY A 268 29.03 -22.72 -31.51
C GLY A 268 28.43 -22.17 -30.23
N PHE A 269 27.11 -22.13 -30.13
CA PHE A 269 26.37 -21.92 -28.88
C PHE A 269 25.71 -23.24 -28.47
N SER A 270 25.76 -23.60 -27.20
CA SER A 270 25.04 -24.76 -26.68
C SER A 270 24.46 -24.42 -25.32
N GLY A 271 23.17 -24.68 -25.12
CA GLY A 271 22.49 -24.43 -23.86
C GLY A 271 21.08 -23.89 -24.04
N SER A 272 20.62 -23.12 -23.05
CA SER A 272 19.34 -22.41 -23.16
C SER A 272 19.48 -20.94 -22.75
N GLY A 273 18.75 -20.04 -23.40
CA GLY A 273 18.86 -18.60 -23.18
C GLY A 273 18.22 -17.79 -24.28
N TYR A 274 18.52 -16.50 -24.31
CA TYR A 274 18.18 -15.61 -25.41
C TYR A 274 19.42 -14.85 -25.86
N ILE A 275 19.48 -14.53 -27.14
CA ILE A 275 20.54 -13.73 -27.75
C ILE A 275 19.88 -12.70 -28.65
N ASP A 276 20.47 -11.51 -28.71
CA ASP A 276 20.11 -10.47 -29.65
C ASP A 276 21.36 -9.72 -30.09
N ASP A 277 21.26 -8.97 -31.19
CA ASP A 277 22.32 -8.10 -31.72
C ASP A 277 23.72 -8.77 -31.79
N LEU A 278 23.78 -10.05 -32.22
CA LEU A 278 25.03 -10.78 -32.39
C LEU A 278 25.77 -10.32 -33.65
N ILE A 279 26.93 -9.73 -33.43
CA ILE A 279 27.79 -9.15 -34.47
C ILE A 279 29.14 -9.84 -34.44
N ILE A 280 29.64 -10.20 -35.62
CA ILE A 280 31.01 -10.65 -35.83
C ILE A 280 31.67 -9.61 -36.73
N THR A 281 32.77 -9.00 -36.30
CA THR A 281 33.39 -7.88 -37.01
C THR A 281 34.90 -7.85 -36.82
N ASN A 282 35.61 -7.09 -37.64
CA ASN A 282 37.03 -6.76 -37.43
C ASN A 282 37.23 -5.37 -36.79
N GLU A 283 36.16 -4.63 -36.53
CA GLU A 283 36.17 -3.35 -35.79
C GLU A 283 35.95 -3.59 -34.29
N GLN A 284 36.71 -2.89 -33.45
CA GLN A 284 36.52 -2.96 -32.00
C GLN A 284 35.15 -2.37 -31.61
N PRO A 285 34.29 -3.11 -30.90
CA PRO A 285 33.03 -2.57 -30.42
C PRO A 285 33.26 -1.38 -29.49
N HIS A 286 32.61 -0.26 -29.77
CA HIS A 286 32.61 0.91 -28.90
C HIS A 286 31.53 0.76 -27.82
N PHE A 287 31.89 1.14 -26.60
CA PHE A 287 30.95 1.22 -25.50
C PHE A 287 30.65 2.67 -25.21
N ILE A 288 29.37 3.04 -25.25
CA ILE A 288 28.93 4.38 -24.91
C ILE A 288 28.41 4.35 -23.47
N PRO A 289 29.04 5.08 -22.53
CA PRO A 289 28.56 5.19 -21.16
C PRO A 289 27.13 5.76 -21.09
N PRO A 290 26.24 5.23 -20.22
CA PRO A 290 24.96 5.85 -19.97
C PRO A 290 25.09 7.03 -18.99
N HIS A 291 24.23 8.03 -19.16
CA HIS A 291 24.02 9.15 -18.23
C HIS A 291 22.57 9.21 -17.76
N THR A 292 22.36 9.74 -16.57
CA THR A 292 21.03 9.87 -15.97
C THR A 292 20.60 11.33 -15.89
N ILE A 293 19.40 11.62 -16.37
CA ILE A 293 18.72 12.90 -16.20
C ILE A 293 17.67 12.75 -15.10
N TYR A 294 17.83 13.50 -14.02
CA TYR A 294 16.85 13.53 -12.92
C TYR A 294 15.83 14.62 -13.16
N ALA A 295 14.63 14.22 -13.62
CA ALA A 295 13.51 15.10 -13.86
C ALA A 295 12.57 15.16 -12.66
N SER A 296 12.11 16.36 -12.30
CA SER A 296 11.17 16.58 -11.21
C SER A 296 10.24 17.78 -11.47
N ALA A 297 9.10 17.79 -10.80
CA ALA A 297 8.16 18.89 -10.80
C ALA A 297 7.56 19.06 -9.39
N ASP A 298 7.29 20.30 -8.98
CA ASP A 298 6.57 20.57 -7.73
C ASP A 298 5.08 20.18 -7.80
N VAL A 299 4.32 20.49 -6.75
CA VAL A 299 2.90 20.08 -6.63
C VAL A 299 2.03 20.57 -7.80
N GLY A 300 2.35 21.75 -8.37
CA GLY A 300 1.60 22.36 -9.46
C GLY A 300 2.20 22.09 -10.85
N GLY A 301 3.42 21.58 -10.94
CA GLY A 301 4.09 21.30 -12.19
C GLY A 301 3.75 19.95 -12.82
N ILE A 302 4.04 19.84 -14.11
CA ILE A 302 4.00 18.63 -14.92
C ILE A 302 5.31 18.58 -15.72
N ILE A 303 6.00 17.44 -15.69
CA ILE A 303 7.13 17.14 -16.56
C ILE A 303 6.98 15.72 -17.11
N THR A 304 7.33 15.49 -18.37
CA THR A 304 7.30 14.16 -18.98
C THR A 304 8.48 14.01 -19.95
N PRO A 305 9.30 12.96 -19.80
CA PRO A 305 9.30 11.96 -18.72
C PRO A 305 9.62 12.56 -17.33
N ASN A 306 9.20 11.89 -16.24
CA ASN A 306 9.45 12.30 -14.85
C ASN A 306 10.26 11.21 -14.12
N GLY A 307 11.09 11.60 -13.16
CA GLY A 307 12.00 10.70 -12.45
C GLY A 307 13.36 10.56 -13.16
N SER A 308 14.03 9.43 -12.95
CA SER A 308 15.32 9.13 -13.56
C SER A 308 15.15 8.63 -14.99
N VAL A 309 15.79 9.31 -15.94
CA VAL A 309 15.79 8.97 -17.37
C VAL A 309 17.22 8.65 -17.79
N THR A 310 17.48 7.40 -18.16
CA THR A 310 18.80 6.94 -18.62
C THR A 310 18.93 7.14 -20.13
N ILE A 311 20.02 7.78 -20.56
CA ILE A 311 20.30 8.17 -21.95
C ILE A 311 21.76 7.84 -22.26
N SER A 312 22.04 7.24 -23.41
CA SER A 312 23.42 6.97 -23.88
C SER A 312 24.19 8.28 -24.14
N GLU A 313 25.49 8.29 -23.83
CA GLU A 313 26.36 9.43 -24.13
C GLU A 313 26.26 9.88 -25.60
N GLY A 314 26.24 11.20 -25.80
CA GLY A 314 26.09 11.86 -27.10
C GLY A 314 24.66 11.97 -27.63
N ARG A 315 23.65 11.40 -26.93
CA ARG A 315 22.26 11.45 -27.38
C ARG A 315 21.49 12.65 -26.86
N ASN A 316 20.37 12.94 -27.52
CA ASN A 316 19.46 14.01 -27.12
C ASN A 316 18.31 13.45 -26.26
N ALA A 317 17.85 14.22 -25.28
CA ALA A 317 16.70 13.87 -24.44
C ALA A 317 15.68 15.01 -24.45
N TYR A 318 14.42 14.70 -24.75
CA TYR A 318 13.33 15.67 -24.87
C TYR A 318 12.36 15.59 -23.71
N PHE A 319 12.01 16.74 -23.13
CA PHE A 319 11.04 16.87 -22.04
C PHE A 319 9.92 17.82 -22.42
N THR A 320 8.67 17.42 -22.16
CA THR A 320 7.50 18.31 -22.19
C THR A 320 7.18 18.79 -20.79
N ILE A 321 6.85 20.07 -20.65
CA ILE A 321 6.67 20.77 -19.38
C ILE A 321 5.33 21.50 -19.40
N GLY A 322 4.60 21.43 -18.29
CA GLY A 322 3.31 22.09 -18.14
C GLY A 322 3.00 22.46 -16.69
N ALA A 323 1.93 23.22 -16.50
CA ALA A 323 1.37 23.54 -15.18
C ALA A 323 -0.03 22.92 -15.07
N LYS A 324 -0.36 22.40 -13.89
CA LYS A 324 -1.70 21.91 -13.56
C LYS A 324 -2.67 23.08 -13.49
N THR A 325 -3.97 22.81 -13.67
CA THR A 325 -5.03 23.79 -13.48
C THR A 325 -4.94 24.44 -12.09
N GLY A 326 -5.04 25.77 -12.05
CA GLY A 326 -4.91 26.54 -10.82
C GLY A 326 -3.47 26.91 -10.43
N TYR A 327 -2.48 26.58 -11.28
CA TYR A 327 -1.09 26.95 -11.09
C TYR A 327 -0.54 27.69 -12.31
N ASP A 328 0.32 28.68 -12.07
CA ASP A 328 1.13 29.33 -13.09
C ASP A 328 2.54 28.75 -13.07
N GLY A 329 3.09 28.53 -14.25
CA GLY A 329 4.50 28.20 -14.40
C GLY A 329 5.40 29.36 -14.01
N THR A 330 6.39 29.12 -13.16
CA THR A 330 7.31 30.17 -12.69
C THR A 330 8.69 30.03 -13.28
N ASN A 331 9.26 28.82 -13.22
CA ASN A 331 10.62 28.59 -13.65
C ASN A 331 10.86 27.11 -13.96
N VAL A 332 11.74 26.85 -14.91
CA VAL A 332 12.40 25.55 -15.08
C VAL A 332 13.87 25.74 -14.76
N VAL A 333 14.43 24.90 -13.89
CA VAL A 333 15.85 24.94 -13.53
C VAL A 333 16.52 23.72 -14.16
N VAL A 334 17.55 23.97 -14.95
CA VAL A 334 18.37 22.93 -15.58
C VAL A 334 19.79 23.05 -15.04
N ASP A 335 20.31 21.98 -14.44
CA ASP A 335 21.66 21.93 -13.84
C ASP A 335 21.96 23.12 -12.91
N GLY A 336 20.98 23.44 -12.05
CA GLY A 336 21.04 24.59 -11.14
C GLY A 336 20.85 25.96 -11.79
N THR A 337 20.73 26.03 -13.12
CA THR A 337 20.57 27.28 -13.88
C THR A 337 19.11 27.55 -14.24
N PRO A 338 18.51 28.66 -13.78
CA PRO A 338 17.16 29.09 -14.17
C PRO A 338 17.02 29.36 -15.67
N GLN A 339 15.98 28.80 -16.29
CA GLN A 339 15.63 29.01 -17.70
C GLN A 339 14.42 29.93 -17.89
N GLY A 340 13.74 30.32 -16.81
CA GLY A 340 12.42 30.92 -16.87
C GLY A 340 11.34 29.88 -17.20
N TRP A 341 10.11 30.33 -17.47
CA TRP A 341 9.03 29.42 -17.85
C TRP A 341 9.13 29.03 -19.33
N ILE A 342 9.29 27.73 -19.57
CA ILE A 342 9.31 27.09 -20.88
C ILE A 342 8.41 25.85 -20.84
N THR A 343 7.88 25.44 -22.00
CA THR A 343 6.96 24.29 -22.10
C THR A 343 7.63 23.04 -22.65
N ASN A 344 8.91 23.13 -23.02
CA ASN A 344 9.71 22.00 -23.44
C ASN A 344 11.20 22.30 -23.20
N TYR A 345 12.00 21.26 -23.07
CA TYR A 345 13.45 21.35 -22.99
C TYR A 345 14.10 20.14 -23.64
N THR A 346 15.17 20.38 -24.41
CA THR A 346 15.98 19.31 -25.01
C THR A 346 17.40 19.40 -24.47
N PHE A 347 17.85 18.36 -23.78
CA PHE A 347 19.28 18.14 -23.60
C PHE A 347 19.83 17.65 -24.93
N ASN A 348 20.78 18.38 -25.51
CA ASN A 348 21.44 17.96 -26.74
C ASN A 348 22.79 17.38 -26.39
N ASN A 349 23.16 16.26 -27.01
CA ASN A 349 24.46 15.61 -26.86
C ASN A 349 24.84 15.44 -25.37
N VAL A 350 24.07 14.65 -24.64
CA VAL A 350 24.24 14.37 -23.21
C VAL A 350 25.58 13.65 -22.99
N THR A 351 26.52 14.28 -22.30
CA THR A 351 27.85 13.70 -21.98
C THR A 351 28.15 13.63 -20.48
N SER A 352 27.13 13.87 -19.65
CA SER A 352 27.18 13.76 -18.20
C SER A 352 25.77 13.62 -17.64
N ASP A 353 25.65 13.28 -16.36
CA ASP A 353 24.36 13.34 -15.67
C ASP A 353 23.83 14.78 -15.62
N HIS A 354 22.50 14.92 -15.65
CA HIS A 354 21.82 16.22 -15.64
C HIS A 354 20.63 16.24 -14.69
N THR A 355 20.15 17.44 -14.40
CA THR A 355 18.94 17.67 -13.60
C THR A 355 18.01 18.66 -14.30
N ILE A 356 16.71 18.41 -14.23
CA ILE A 356 15.66 19.34 -14.67
C ILE A 356 14.53 19.38 -13.64
N ALA A 357 14.22 20.57 -13.13
CA ALA A 357 13.20 20.78 -12.11
C ALA A 357 12.20 21.86 -12.54
N VAL A 358 10.91 21.54 -12.45
CA VAL A 358 9.80 22.45 -12.79
C VAL A 358 9.21 23.05 -11.52
N TYR A 359 9.15 24.38 -11.50
CA TYR A 359 8.56 25.16 -10.42
C TYR A 359 7.33 25.92 -10.92
N THR A 360 6.32 25.97 -10.07
CA THR A 360 5.06 26.64 -10.29
C THR A 360 4.69 27.48 -9.07
N LYS A 361 3.65 28.31 -9.21
CA LYS A 361 3.01 28.99 -8.09
C LYS A 361 1.49 28.84 -8.21
N PRO A 362 0.75 28.71 -7.11
CA PRO A 362 -0.70 28.76 -7.16
C PRO A 362 -1.18 30.09 -7.76
N GLN A 363 -2.23 30.03 -8.57
CA GLN A 363 -2.95 31.20 -9.02
C GLN A 363 -3.84 31.75 -7.89
N PRO A 364 -4.12 33.06 -7.84
CA PRO A 364 -5.04 33.62 -6.87
C PRO A 364 -6.48 33.17 -7.10
N ARG A 365 -7.27 33.11 -6.02
CA ARG A 365 -8.72 32.95 -6.01
C ARG A 365 -9.34 33.97 -5.06
N TYR A 366 -10.56 34.38 -5.35
CA TYR A 366 -11.23 35.44 -4.62
C TYR A 366 -12.42 34.92 -3.82
N LEU A 367 -12.57 35.44 -2.60
CA LEU A 367 -13.61 35.05 -1.66
C LEU A 367 -14.43 36.27 -1.24
N THR A 368 -15.75 36.12 -1.32
CA THR A 368 -16.74 37.00 -0.70
C THR A 368 -17.40 36.28 0.47
N VAL A 369 -17.34 36.84 1.66
CA VAL A 369 -18.06 36.36 2.84
C VAL A 369 -18.87 37.50 3.43
N VAL A 370 -20.19 37.43 3.22
CA VAL A 370 -21.12 38.47 3.66
C VAL A 370 -22.30 37.84 4.37
N SER A 371 -22.85 38.57 5.34
CA SER A 371 -24.05 38.17 6.06
C SER A 371 -24.92 39.39 6.32
N PRO A 372 -26.26 39.29 6.17
CA PRO A 372 -27.17 40.37 6.57
C PRO A 372 -27.24 40.53 8.10
N TYR A 373 -26.92 39.48 8.87
CA TYR A 373 -26.90 39.48 10.33
C TYR A 373 -25.67 38.75 10.87
N GLY A 374 -25.26 39.04 12.10
CA GLY A 374 -24.02 38.49 12.64
C GLY A 374 -22.77 39.05 11.94
N SER A 375 -21.62 38.92 12.61
CA SER A 375 -20.32 39.22 12.03
C SER A 375 -19.70 37.95 11.44
N THR A 376 -19.14 38.06 10.24
CA THR A 376 -18.48 36.94 9.57
C THR A 376 -16.99 36.91 9.84
N THR A 377 -16.39 35.71 9.77
CA THR A 377 -14.93 35.53 9.83
C THR A 377 -14.53 34.51 8.77
N PRO A 378 -13.65 34.85 7.81
CA PRO A 378 -13.25 36.22 7.48
C PRO A 378 -14.45 37.03 6.94
N SER A 379 -14.32 38.35 6.83
CA SER A 379 -15.37 39.24 6.29
C SER A 379 -14.82 40.09 5.15
N GLY A 380 -15.60 40.27 4.08
CA GLY A 380 -15.21 41.09 2.93
C GLY A 380 -15.70 40.54 1.59
N THR A 381 -15.49 41.29 0.52
CA THR A 381 -15.99 40.99 -0.84
C THR A 381 -14.89 40.75 -1.88
N ASN A 382 -13.61 40.77 -1.47
CA ASN A 382 -12.47 40.57 -2.36
C ASN A 382 -11.24 39.99 -1.63
N LEU A 383 -11.48 38.98 -0.79
CA LEU A 383 -10.41 38.34 -0.04
C LEU A 383 -9.63 37.41 -0.96
N GLN A 384 -8.34 37.67 -1.14
CA GLN A 384 -7.49 36.90 -2.03
C GLN A 384 -6.79 35.77 -1.28
N TYR A 385 -6.83 34.57 -1.84
CA TYR A 385 -6.14 33.39 -1.35
C TYR A 385 -5.51 32.62 -2.50
N ASP A 386 -4.45 31.86 -2.22
CA ASP A 386 -3.87 30.96 -3.20
C ASP A 386 -4.82 29.80 -3.51
N TYR A 387 -4.84 29.35 -4.76
CA TYR A 387 -5.60 28.17 -5.17
C TYR A 387 -5.32 26.99 -4.23
N TRP A 388 -6.39 26.27 -3.89
CA TRP A 388 -6.36 25.09 -3.01
C TRP A 388 -6.08 25.38 -1.51
N THR A 389 -6.02 26.64 -1.11
CA THR A 389 -5.93 27.05 0.31
C THR A 389 -7.17 26.60 1.08
N MET A 390 -6.96 26.01 2.26
CA MET A 390 -8.05 25.64 3.17
C MET A 390 -8.54 26.89 3.92
N ILE A 391 -9.82 27.20 3.79
CA ILE A 391 -10.47 28.37 4.39
C ILE A 391 -11.57 27.90 5.32
N THR A 392 -11.66 28.52 6.50
CA THR A 392 -12.81 28.38 7.40
C THR A 392 -13.59 29.69 7.42
N CYS A 393 -14.89 29.61 7.12
CA CYS A 393 -15.83 30.71 7.24
C CYS A 393 -16.78 30.45 8.40
N SER A 394 -17.15 31.47 9.18
CA SER A 394 -18.14 31.38 10.25
C SER A 394 -18.96 32.66 10.37
N VAL A 395 -20.12 32.57 11.02
CA VAL A 395 -20.94 33.73 11.42
C VAL A 395 -21.26 33.68 12.91
N SER A 396 -21.08 34.81 13.59
CA SER A 396 -21.37 34.95 15.02
C SER A 396 -21.78 36.40 15.38
N PRO A 397 -22.77 36.61 16.26
CA PRO A 397 -23.67 35.59 16.82
C PRO A 397 -24.56 35.00 15.72
N SER A 398 -24.99 33.75 15.90
CA SER A 398 -25.79 33.01 14.90
C SER A 398 -27.29 33.01 15.20
N ALA A 399 -27.72 33.67 16.27
CA ALA A 399 -29.12 33.82 16.63
C ALA A 399 -29.36 35.14 17.39
N TYR A 400 -30.52 35.74 17.16
CA TYR A 400 -31.00 36.94 17.83
C TYR A 400 -32.42 36.68 18.34
N SER A 401 -32.66 36.88 19.64
CA SER A 401 -34.02 36.81 20.19
C SER A 401 -34.89 37.93 19.60
N MET A 402 -36.10 37.56 19.19
CA MET A 402 -37.14 38.47 18.71
C MET A 402 -38.36 38.45 19.64
N GLY A 403 -38.12 38.33 20.94
CA GLY A 403 -39.14 38.18 21.97
C GLY A 403 -39.16 36.78 22.59
N THR A 404 -40.19 36.51 23.39
CA THR A 404 -40.34 35.23 24.08
C THR A 404 -40.62 34.11 23.08
N GLY A 405 -39.75 33.10 23.03
CA GLY A 405 -39.94 31.91 22.19
C GLY A 405 -39.83 32.14 20.68
N THR A 406 -39.34 33.29 20.22
CA THR A 406 -39.06 33.55 18.79
C THR A 406 -37.64 34.05 18.60
N GLN A 407 -36.94 33.55 17.58
CA GLN A 407 -35.60 34.03 17.24
C GLN A 407 -35.39 34.12 15.72
N LEU A 408 -34.50 35.01 15.32
CA LEU A 408 -33.90 35.01 13.99
C LEU A 408 -32.59 34.22 14.08
N ALA A 409 -32.45 33.14 13.32
CA ALA A 409 -31.29 32.25 13.39
C ALA A 409 -30.66 32.02 12.00
N CYS A 410 -29.35 31.80 11.99
CA CYS A 410 -28.64 31.31 10.84
C CYS A 410 -28.96 29.82 10.67
N LEU A 411 -29.68 29.49 9.60
CA LEU A 411 -30.16 28.14 9.30
C LEU A 411 -29.16 27.34 8.45
N GLY A 412 -28.07 28.00 8.04
CA GLY A 412 -27.05 27.41 7.21
C GLY A 412 -26.37 28.42 6.30
N TRP A 413 -25.77 27.92 5.24
CA TRP A 413 -25.05 28.70 4.25
C TRP A 413 -25.18 28.09 2.86
N SER A 414 -24.98 28.94 1.85
CA SER A 414 -24.87 28.55 0.44
C SER A 414 -23.59 29.12 -0.17
N ARG A 415 -23.06 28.45 -1.20
CA ARG A 415 -21.81 28.78 -1.88
C ARG A 415 -21.86 28.49 -3.37
N THR A 416 -21.15 29.31 -4.15
CA THR A 416 -21.12 29.24 -5.63
C THR A 416 -20.11 28.22 -6.19
N VAL A 417 -18.82 28.57 -6.22
CA VAL A 417 -17.78 27.87 -7.01
C VAL A 417 -17.21 26.65 -6.29
N SER A 418 -16.82 26.82 -5.03
CA SER A 418 -16.16 25.77 -4.24
C SER A 418 -17.17 24.81 -3.62
N SER A 419 -16.86 23.51 -3.53
CA SER A 419 -17.73 22.50 -2.92
C SER A 419 -17.42 22.26 -1.43
N PRO A 420 -18.40 21.82 -0.61
CA PRO A 420 -19.82 21.64 -0.91
C PRO A 420 -20.59 22.95 -1.21
N GLY A 421 -21.68 22.90 -1.98
CA GLY A 421 -22.44 24.10 -2.38
C GLY A 421 -23.34 24.69 -1.28
N SER A 422 -23.57 23.96 -0.18
CA SER A 422 -24.39 24.43 0.94
C SER A 422 -24.15 23.58 2.20
N GLY A 423 -24.67 24.04 3.34
CA GLY A 423 -24.69 23.31 4.60
C GLY A 423 -25.61 23.95 5.64
N SER A 424 -25.93 23.24 6.73
CA SER A 424 -26.86 23.68 7.79
C SER A 424 -26.18 24.30 9.02
N GLY A 425 -24.84 24.33 9.06
CA GLY A 425 -24.08 24.86 10.19
C GLY A 425 -23.87 26.37 10.15
N THR A 426 -23.27 26.90 11.21
CA THR A 426 -22.86 28.31 11.33
C THR A 426 -21.36 28.52 11.02
N SER A 427 -20.70 27.44 10.59
CA SER A 427 -19.33 27.44 10.09
C SER A 427 -19.19 26.44 8.93
N THR A 428 -18.22 26.69 8.05
CA THR A 428 -17.86 25.82 6.92
C THR A 428 -16.36 25.90 6.65
N ALA A 429 -15.74 24.76 6.35
CA ALA A 429 -14.36 24.68 5.92
C ALA A 429 -14.28 24.06 4.52
N PHE A 430 -13.44 24.62 3.66
CA PHE A 430 -13.31 24.20 2.27
C PHE A 430 -11.99 24.63 1.67
N ARG A 431 -11.55 23.96 0.60
CA ARG A 431 -10.47 24.46 -0.24
C ARG A 431 -11.02 25.42 -1.27
N ILE A 432 -10.46 26.63 -1.34
CA ILE A 432 -10.85 27.60 -2.35
C ILE A 432 -10.40 27.12 -3.73
N ALA A 433 -11.36 26.97 -4.64
CA ALA A 433 -11.14 26.45 -5.97
C ALA A 433 -11.80 27.34 -7.03
N GLY A 434 -11.70 26.92 -8.28
CA GLY A 434 -12.21 27.61 -9.46
C GLY A 434 -11.45 27.16 -10.70
N ALA A 435 -12.17 27.05 -11.81
CA ALA A 435 -11.61 26.76 -13.13
C ALA A 435 -10.69 27.89 -13.62
N THR A 436 -10.99 29.14 -13.27
CA THR A 436 -10.21 30.32 -13.70
C THR A 436 -9.68 31.13 -12.53
N SER A 437 -8.68 31.99 -12.77
CA SER A 437 -8.12 32.92 -11.77
C SER A 437 -9.11 33.96 -11.29
N ASP A 438 -10.15 34.23 -12.09
CA ASP A 438 -11.13 35.28 -11.85
C ASP A 438 -12.37 34.74 -11.12
N ASP A 439 -12.40 33.43 -10.86
CA ASP A 439 -13.51 32.79 -10.16
C ASP A 439 -13.62 33.31 -8.73
N VAL A 440 -14.81 33.82 -8.40
CA VAL A 440 -15.15 34.31 -7.07
C VAL A 440 -16.03 33.28 -6.36
N THR A 441 -15.53 32.78 -5.24
CA THR A 441 -16.35 31.99 -4.30
C THR A 441 -17.11 32.96 -3.39
N THR A 442 -18.44 32.88 -3.37
CA THR A 442 -19.28 33.65 -2.43
C THR A 442 -19.88 32.72 -1.39
N VAL A 443 -19.71 33.05 -0.11
CA VAL A 443 -20.40 32.39 1.01
C VAL A 443 -21.51 33.31 1.51
N THR A 444 -22.74 32.83 1.39
CA THR A 444 -23.94 33.52 1.86
C THR A 444 -24.53 32.78 3.04
N TRP A 445 -24.77 33.47 4.15
CA TRP A 445 -25.43 32.91 5.33
C TRP A 445 -26.93 33.03 5.18
N ASN A 446 -27.62 31.90 5.35
CA ASN A 446 -29.06 31.80 5.17
C ASN A 446 -29.74 32.01 6.53
N TRP A 447 -30.52 33.09 6.65
CA TRP A 447 -31.19 33.45 7.90
C TRP A 447 -32.70 33.21 7.79
N GLY A 448 -33.31 32.74 8.88
CA GLY A 448 -34.75 32.52 8.95
C GLY A 448 -35.26 32.57 10.37
N ILE A 449 -36.58 32.66 10.50
CA ILE A 449 -37.26 32.72 11.79
C ILE A 449 -37.39 31.31 12.35
N GLN A 450 -37.13 31.17 13.65
CA GLN A 450 -37.41 29.97 14.42
C GLN A 450 -38.33 30.29 15.60
N TYR A 451 -39.14 29.30 15.96
CA TYR A 451 -40.06 29.34 17.09
C TYR A 451 -39.71 28.24 18.10
N TRP A 452 -39.85 28.54 19.38
CA TRP A 452 -39.63 27.59 20.46
C TRP A 452 -40.85 26.69 20.59
N LEU A 453 -40.62 25.39 20.50
CA LEU A 453 -41.56 24.36 20.90
C LEU A 453 -41.23 23.94 22.33
N ASP A 454 -42.13 24.23 23.26
CA ASP A 454 -42.14 23.78 24.64
C ASP A 454 -43.11 22.60 24.73
N THR A 455 -42.62 21.44 25.15
CA THR A 455 -43.38 20.21 25.30
C THR A 455 -43.41 19.80 26.76
N ALA A 456 -44.62 19.57 27.28
CA ALA A 456 -44.81 19.18 28.66
C ALA A 456 -45.76 17.98 28.77
N VAL A 457 -45.72 17.33 29.93
CA VAL A 457 -46.56 16.18 30.25
C VAL A 457 -47.19 16.37 31.62
N SER A 458 -48.44 15.94 31.74
CA SER A 458 -49.20 15.88 32.99
C SER A 458 -49.73 14.45 33.17
N GLY A 459 -49.51 13.86 34.34
CA GLY A 459 -49.84 12.45 34.62
C GLY A 459 -48.72 11.48 34.25
N ASN A 460 -49.08 10.20 34.12
CA ASN A 460 -48.12 9.10 33.94
C ASN A 460 -47.84 8.82 32.46
N GLY A 461 -47.10 9.71 31.79
CA GLY A 461 -46.69 9.52 30.40
C GLY A 461 -45.42 10.25 30.01
N MET A 462 -45.12 10.24 28.71
CA MET A 462 -44.07 11.02 28.06
C MET A 462 -44.51 11.46 26.66
N VAL A 463 -43.75 12.38 26.06
CA VAL A 463 -43.82 12.69 24.62
C VAL A 463 -42.51 12.30 23.94
N ASP A 464 -42.57 11.94 22.66
CA ASP A 464 -41.42 11.53 21.84
C ASP A 464 -40.55 12.71 21.35
N VAL A 465 -41.11 13.91 21.32
CA VAL A 465 -40.43 15.16 20.97
C VAL A 465 -40.25 16.02 22.20
N GLY A 466 -39.01 16.44 22.45
CA GLY A 466 -38.66 17.39 23.51
C GLY A 466 -38.52 18.84 23.02
N ASP A 467 -38.30 19.72 23.98
CA ASP A 467 -38.18 21.17 23.77
C ASP A 467 -37.08 21.53 22.77
N SER A 468 -37.42 22.36 21.80
CA SER A 468 -36.49 22.71 20.73
C SER A 468 -36.93 23.92 19.91
N TRP A 469 -35.95 24.63 19.35
CA TRP A 469 -36.19 25.59 18.29
C TRP A 469 -36.55 24.87 16.98
N ARG A 470 -37.59 25.36 16.29
CA ARG A 470 -38.10 24.84 15.02
C ARG A 470 -38.18 25.96 14.00
N ASN A 471 -37.90 25.68 12.72
CA ASN A 471 -38.00 26.71 11.69
C ASN A 471 -39.46 27.10 11.47
N SER A 472 -39.66 28.34 11.05
CA SER A 472 -40.99 28.82 10.65
C SER A 472 -41.58 27.91 9.57
N ASN A 473 -42.80 27.44 9.81
CA ASN A 473 -43.56 26.49 9.01
C ASN A 473 -43.07 25.03 9.04
N ASP A 474 -42.12 24.68 9.90
CA ASP A 474 -41.83 23.26 10.16
C ASP A 474 -43.09 22.56 10.68
N THR A 475 -43.33 21.33 10.20
CA THR A 475 -44.37 20.46 10.76
C THR A 475 -43.72 19.43 11.68
N VAL A 476 -44.10 19.45 12.95
CA VAL A 476 -43.59 18.55 13.99
C VAL A 476 -44.68 17.53 14.33
N TYR A 477 -44.30 16.25 14.32
CA TYR A 477 -45.16 15.15 14.77
C TYR A 477 -44.82 14.85 16.22
N ILE A 478 -45.81 14.92 17.11
CA ILE A 478 -45.63 14.65 18.54
C ILE A 478 -46.55 13.51 18.95
N THR A 479 -46.01 12.47 19.54
CA THR A 479 -46.71 11.29 20.03
C THR A 479 -46.66 11.24 21.55
N ALA A 480 -47.82 11.11 22.17
CA ALA A 480 -47.97 10.85 23.60
C ALA A 480 -47.91 9.34 23.87
N ILE A 481 -47.04 8.94 24.80
CA ILE A 481 -46.78 7.56 25.19
C ILE A 481 -47.03 7.40 26.68
N GLY A 482 -47.98 6.55 27.05
CA GLY A 482 -48.29 6.26 28.46
C GLY A 482 -47.21 5.40 29.11
N ILE A 483 -46.91 5.65 30.39
CA ILE A 483 -45.98 4.86 31.19
C ILE A 483 -46.66 4.38 32.47
N ASN A 484 -46.23 3.24 33.04
CA ASN A 484 -46.73 2.72 34.32
C ASN A 484 -48.27 2.64 34.42
N GLY A 485 -48.94 2.20 33.36
CA GLY A 485 -50.41 2.10 33.31
C GLY A 485 -51.13 3.42 33.02
N GLY A 486 -50.42 4.50 32.76
CA GLY A 486 -51.01 5.74 32.24
C GLY A 486 -51.56 5.55 30.83
N GLN A 487 -52.74 6.11 30.58
CA GLN A 487 -53.38 6.15 29.27
C GLN A 487 -53.46 7.61 28.82
N TRP A 488 -53.20 7.84 27.53
CA TRP A 488 -53.36 9.18 26.95
C TRP A 488 -54.82 9.62 27.06
N ASP A 489 -55.03 10.87 27.48
CA ASP A 489 -56.35 11.46 27.70
C ASP A 489 -56.64 12.55 26.67
N HIS A 490 -55.85 13.64 26.65
CA HIS A 490 -56.02 14.74 25.69
C HIS A 490 -54.75 15.62 25.56
N TRP A 491 -54.77 16.51 24.57
CA TRP A 491 -53.75 17.57 24.39
C TRP A 491 -54.27 18.94 24.85
N SER A 492 -53.39 19.78 25.38
CA SER A 492 -53.71 21.18 25.75
C SER A 492 -52.54 22.14 25.48
N GLY A 493 -52.75 23.43 25.81
CA GLY A 493 -51.80 24.51 25.51
C GLY A 493 -52.12 25.19 24.18
N ASP A 494 -51.10 25.54 23.41
CA ASP A 494 -51.21 26.26 22.13
C ASP A 494 -51.59 25.33 20.98
N THR A 495 -52.79 24.74 21.07
CA THR A 495 -53.31 23.72 20.16
C THR A 495 -54.07 24.29 18.96
N ASN A 496 -54.19 25.62 18.84
CA ASN A 496 -54.87 26.23 17.70
C ASN A 496 -54.15 25.93 16.39
N GLY A 497 -54.87 25.39 15.40
CA GLY A 497 -54.32 24.96 14.10
C GLY A 497 -53.57 23.63 14.12
N VAL A 498 -53.51 22.93 15.26
CA VAL A 498 -52.93 21.58 15.38
C VAL A 498 -53.94 20.54 14.89
N VAL A 499 -53.45 19.50 14.18
CA VAL A 499 -54.28 18.41 13.64
C VAL A 499 -54.08 17.14 14.48
N GLY A 500 -55.16 16.36 14.68
CA GLY A 500 -55.12 15.05 15.37
C GLY A 500 -55.33 15.10 16.88
N LEU A 501 -55.96 16.18 17.40
CA LEU A 501 -56.17 16.40 18.84
C LEU A 501 -57.01 15.31 19.54
N ASP A 502 -57.74 14.50 18.77
CA ASP A 502 -58.54 13.36 19.19
C ASP A 502 -57.76 12.03 19.22
N THR A 503 -56.46 12.07 18.93
CA THR A 503 -55.57 10.91 18.97
C THR A 503 -54.32 11.20 19.81
N ASN A 504 -53.61 10.15 20.20
CA ASN A 504 -52.35 10.28 20.93
C ASN A 504 -51.18 10.76 20.06
N MET A 505 -51.41 11.18 18.81
CA MET A 505 -50.40 11.72 17.89
C MET A 505 -50.93 12.98 17.20
N ILE A 506 -50.17 14.07 17.28
CA ILE A 506 -50.55 15.37 16.70
C ILE A 506 -49.54 15.88 15.68
N MET A 507 -50.03 16.67 14.73
CA MET A 507 -49.23 17.42 13.76
C MET A 507 -49.29 18.90 14.09
N VAL A 508 -48.13 19.48 14.44
CA VAL A 508 -47.99 20.86 14.88
C VAL A 508 -47.21 21.66 13.84
N THR A 509 -47.84 22.65 13.21
CA THR A 509 -47.14 23.61 12.35
C THR A 509 -46.55 24.74 13.19
N MET A 510 -45.26 25.01 13.03
CA MET A 510 -44.52 26.04 13.76
C MET A 510 -44.63 27.40 13.07
N ASP A 511 -45.79 28.04 13.18
CA ASP A 511 -46.09 29.41 12.74
C ASP A 511 -45.95 30.46 13.87
N GLN A 512 -45.79 30.00 15.10
CA GLN A 512 -45.55 30.77 16.31
C GLN A 512 -44.83 29.90 17.36
N ALA A 513 -44.36 30.51 18.45
CA ALA A 513 -43.91 29.76 19.63
C ALA A 513 -45.10 28.99 20.21
N ARG A 514 -44.88 27.72 20.59
CA ARG A 514 -45.97 26.85 21.06
C ARG A 514 -45.56 26.12 22.32
N ARG A 515 -46.48 26.08 23.29
CA ARG A 515 -46.44 25.16 24.42
C ARG A 515 -47.51 24.09 24.27
N ILE A 516 -47.10 22.84 24.14
CA ILE A 516 -47.99 21.69 23.95
C ILE A 516 -47.88 20.76 25.15
N VAL A 517 -49.02 20.41 25.76
CA VAL A 517 -49.06 19.54 26.94
C VAL A 517 -49.86 18.28 26.64
N ALA A 518 -49.25 17.11 26.81
CA ALA A 518 -49.95 15.82 26.81
C ALA A 518 -50.46 15.49 28.21
N HIS A 519 -51.76 15.19 28.34
CA HIS A 519 -52.36 14.75 29.59
C HIS A 519 -52.61 13.25 29.56
N PHE A 520 -52.32 12.60 30.68
CA PHE A 520 -52.52 11.18 30.90
C PHE A 520 -53.39 10.95 32.14
N VAL A 521 -54.27 9.97 32.05
CA VAL A 521 -55.08 9.46 33.17
C VAL A 521 -54.63 8.05 33.55
N GLY A 522 -54.97 7.62 34.77
CA GLY A 522 -54.50 6.34 35.31
C GLY A 522 -53.06 6.38 35.79
N GLY A 523 -52.48 5.20 36.02
CA GLY A 523 -51.18 5.03 36.66
C GLY A 523 -51.16 3.87 37.65
N PRO A 524 -50.08 3.71 38.44
CA PRO A 524 -50.02 2.72 39.50
C PRO A 524 -51.12 2.98 40.52
N GLN A 525 -51.96 1.98 40.78
CA GLN A 525 -53.02 2.06 41.78
C GLN A 525 -52.52 1.48 43.10
N PHE A 526 -52.92 2.12 44.20
CA PHE A 526 -52.58 1.72 45.56
C PHE A 526 -53.83 1.73 46.42
N THR A 527 -53.81 0.95 47.48
CA THR A 527 -54.80 1.07 48.56
C THR A 527 -54.60 2.38 49.31
N SER A 528 -55.57 2.74 50.14
CA SER A 528 -55.49 3.89 51.06
C SER A 528 -54.28 3.84 52.00
N ARG A 529 -53.68 2.65 52.19
CA ARG A 529 -52.48 2.41 52.99
C ARG A 529 -51.22 2.29 52.13
N GLY A 530 -51.28 2.56 50.83
CA GLY A 530 -50.11 2.62 49.97
C GLY A 530 -49.59 1.26 49.49
N THR A 531 -50.36 0.18 49.65
CA THR A 531 -50.03 -1.13 49.06
C THR A 531 -50.40 -1.13 47.57
N PRO A 532 -49.48 -1.46 46.64
CA PRO A 532 -49.79 -1.50 45.21
C PRO A 532 -50.83 -2.58 44.91
N TYR A 533 -51.86 -2.27 44.11
CA TYR A 533 -52.85 -3.27 43.68
C TYR A 533 -52.19 -4.44 42.96
N ALA A 534 -51.16 -4.18 42.14
CA ALA A 534 -50.39 -5.22 41.48
C ALA A 534 -49.63 -6.15 42.45
N TRP A 535 -49.24 -5.66 43.62
CA TRP A 535 -48.61 -6.49 44.65
C TRP A 535 -49.66 -7.37 45.34
N ILE A 536 -50.84 -6.81 45.64
CA ILE A 536 -51.98 -7.57 46.17
C ILE A 536 -52.41 -8.66 45.18
N ASP A 537 -52.57 -8.34 43.88
CA ASP A 537 -52.96 -9.30 42.84
C ASP A 537 -51.96 -10.46 42.69
N TYR A 538 -50.67 -10.22 42.94
CA TYR A 538 -49.64 -11.24 42.86
C TYR A 538 -49.86 -12.34 43.92
N TYR A 539 -50.16 -11.95 45.15
CA TYR A 539 -50.42 -12.89 46.26
C TYR A 539 -51.87 -13.39 46.29
N TYR A 540 -52.81 -12.57 45.81
CA TYR A 540 -54.26 -12.82 45.87
C TYR A 540 -54.90 -12.68 44.48
N PRO A 541 -54.57 -13.56 43.53
CA PRO A 541 -55.06 -13.45 42.17
C PRO A 541 -56.60 -13.54 42.12
N GLY A 542 -57.23 -12.55 41.49
CA GLY A 542 -58.69 -12.47 41.31
C GLY A 542 -59.42 -11.70 42.41
N THR A 543 -58.70 -11.06 43.34
CA THR A 543 -59.33 -10.11 44.26
C THR A 543 -59.80 -8.86 43.52
N THR A 544 -60.96 -8.33 43.92
CA THR A 544 -61.52 -7.07 43.39
C THR A 544 -61.78 -6.03 44.49
N GLU A 545 -61.71 -6.44 45.76
CA GLU A 545 -61.93 -5.60 46.94
C GLU A 545 -60.59 -5.36 47.63
N TYR A 546 -59.74 -4.54 47.00
CA TYR A 546 -58.36 -4.33 47.42
C TYR A 546 -58.23 -3.77 48.84
N GLU A 547 -59.11 -2.84 49.25
CA GLU A 547 -59.08 -2.24 50.59
C GLU A 547 -59.42 -3.25 51.70
N ASP A 548 -60.32 -4.18 51.40
CA ASP A 548 -60.71 -5.23 52.34
C ASP A 548 -59.58 -6.25 52.47
N GLN A 549 -58.98 -6.66 51.34
CA GLN A 549 -57.84 -7.57 51.34
C GLN A 549 -56.63 -6.99 52.08
N ASP A 550 -56.40 -5.68 51.95
CA ASP A 550 -55.24 -4.99 52.54
C ASP A 550 -55.22 -5.03 54.08
N VAL A 551 -56.37 -5.25 54.73
CA VAL A 551 -56.51 -5.33 56.20
C VAL A 551 -56.71 -6.75 56.72
N LEU A 552 -56.64 -7.77 55.87
CA LEU A 552 -56.70 -9.16 56.29
C LEU A 552 -55.32 -9.69 56.63
N ASP A 553 -55.26 -10.41 57.75
CA ASP A 553 -54.18 -11.32 58.15
C ASP A 553 -54.57 -12.72 57.63
N THR A 554 -54.16 -13.02 56.39
CA THR A 554 -54.66 -14.21 55.66
C THR A 554 -54.01 -15.50 56.15
N ASP A 555 -52.75 -15.44 56.56
CA ASP A 555 -51.99 -16.61 57.00
C ASP A 555 -51.96 -16.77 58.54
N GLY A 556 -52.47 -15.78 59.28
CA GLY A 556 -52.72 -15.85 60.72
C GLY A 556 -51.47 -15.64 61.56
N ASP A 557 -50.44 -14.99 61.02
CA ASP A 557 -49.17 -14.75 61.72
C ASP A 557 -49.18 -13.46 62.57
N GLY A 558 -50.25 -12.68 62.47
CA GLY A 558 -50.48 -11.46 63.23
C GLY A 558 -50.18 -10.17 62.48
N LEU A 559 -49.73 -10.22 61.21
CA LEU A 559 -49.60 -9.06 60.34
C LEU A 559 -50.67 -9.06 59.26
N VAL A 560 -51.32 -7.90 59.09
CA VAL A 560 -52.26 -7.74 57.98
C VAL A 560 -51.51 -7.41 56.67
N THR A 561 -52.15 -7.64 55.53
CA THR A 561 -51.55 -7.56 54.19
C THR A 561 -50.74 -6.27 53.92
N TRP A 562 -51.20 -5.09 54.36
CA TRP A 562 -50.41 -3.86 54.19
C TRP A 562 -49.16 -3.82 55.09
N GLU A 563 -49.24 -4.40 56.30
CA GLU A 563 -48.09 -4.50 57.20
C GLU A 563 -47.06 -5.48 56.64
N GLU A 564 -47.51 -6.55 56.00
CA GLU A 564 -46.69 -7.51 55.25
C GLU A 564 -45.95 -6.84 54.08
N TYR A 565 -46.66 -6.05 53.26
CA TYR A 565 -46.04 -5.25 52.19
C TYR A 565 -44.92 -4.35 52.74
N VAL A 566 -45.19 -3.72 53.89
CA VAL A 566 -44.25 -2.81 54.52
C VAL A 566 -43.08 -3.54 55.18
N ALA A 567 -43.30 -4.68 55.83
CA ALA A 567 -42.23 -5.53 56.37
C ALA A 567 -41.42 -6.23 55.28
N GLY A 568 -41.98 -6.33 54.07
CA GLY A 568 -41.41 -7.10 52.97
C GLY A 568 -41.53 -8.59 53.21
N THR A 569 -42.60 -9.02 53.86
CA THR A 569 -42.92 -10.41 54.17
C THR A 569 -43.94 -10.97 53.17
N ASP A 570 -44.28 -12.26 53.29
CA ASP A 570 -45.15 -12.95 52.32
C ASP A 570 -46.50 -13.17 53.00
N PRO A 571 -47.55 -12.44 52.59
CA PRO A 571 -48.81 -12.39 53.34
C PRO A 571 -49.65 -13.68 53.24
N THR A 572 -49.13 -14.70 52.55
CA THR A 572 -49.76 -16.01 52.37
C THR A 572 -49.00 -17.13 53.07
N ASN A 573 -47.91 -16.80 53.76
CA ASN A 573 -47.00 -17.77 54.35
C ASN A 573 -46.67 -17.40 55.79
N SER A 574 -47.38 -18.03 56.73
CA SER A 574 -47.24 -17.82 58.18
C SER A 574 -45.84 -18.05 58.78
N ALA A 575 -44.87 -18.56 58.00
CA ALA A 575 -43.48 -18.67 58.40
C ALA A 575 -42.63 -17.44 58.01
N SER A 576 -43.15 -16.55 57.15
CA SER A 576 -42.51 -15.35 56.64
C SER A 576 -42.80 -14.16 57.55
N VAL A 577 -42.28 -14.18 58.77
CA VAL A 577 -42.67 -13.22 59.83
C VAL A 577 -41.70 -12.05 60.00
N PHE A 578 -42.21 -10.85 60.29
CA PHE A 578 -41.39 -9.72 60.76
C PHE A 578 -40.99 -9.92 62.23
N ILE A 579 -39.86 -10.58 62.46
CA ILE A 579 -39.48 -11.07 63.79
C ILE A 579 -38.06 -10.68 64.19
N ILE A 580 -37.82 -10.53 65.51
CA ILE A 580 -36.47 -10.47 66.07
C ILE A 580 -35.86 -11.88 66.04
N LEU A 581 -34.75 -12.01 65.34
CA LEU A 581 -34.00 -13.25 65.18
C LEU A 581 -32.99 -13.46 66.30
N ASP A 582 -32.29 -12.39 66.67
CA ASP A 582 -31.26 -12.43 67.71
C ASP A 582 -31.08 -11.05 68.36
N GLN A 583 -30.61 -11.03 69.59
CA GLN A 583 -30.27 -9.81 70.31
C GLN A 583 -29.14 -10.06 71.30
N GLY A 584 -28.28 -9.07 71.50
CA GLY A 584 -27.18 -9.24 72.44
C GLY A 584 -26.43 -7.97 72.78
N HIS A 585 -25.38 -8.14 73.58
CA HIS A 585 -24.50 -7.07 74.03
C HIS A 585 -23.04 -7.43 73.72
N VAL A 586 -22.34 -6.53 73.02
CA VAL A 586 -20.94 -6.69 72.63
C VAL A 586 -20.21 -5.38 72.82
N GLY A 587 -19.13 -5.39 73.60
CA GLY A 587 -18.20 -4.25 73.72
C GLY A 587 -18.83 -2.93 74.20
N GLY A 588 -19.91 -2.98 75.01
CA GLY A 588 -20.62 -1.78 75.48
C GLY A 588 -21.77 -1.31 74.57
N SER A 589 -22.07 -2.05 73.50
CA SER A 589 -23.18 -1.78 72.58
C SER A 589 -24.22 -2.90 72.63
N ASN A 590 -25.49 -2.57 72.41
CA ASN A 590 -26.54 -3.56 72.18
C ASN A 590 -26.76 -3.73 70.68
N TYR A 591 -27.14 -4.93 70.23
CA TYR A 591 -27.60 -5.15 68.86
C TYR A 591 -28.94 -5.88 68.83
N VAL A 592 -29.66 -5.66 67.73
CA VAL A 592 -30.89 -6.38 67.39
C VAL A 592 -30.76 -6.85 65.94
N ALA A 593 -30.87 -8.15 65.72
CA ALA A 593 -31.02 -8.75 64.41
C ALA A 593 -32.49 -9.11 64.20
N PHE A 594 -33.09 -8.70 63.08
CA PHE A 594 -34.50 -8.92 62.79
C PHE A 594 -34.70 -9.23 61.29
N PHE A 595 -35.76 -9.98 61.00
CA PHE A 595 -36.14 -10.34 59.64
C PHE A 595 -37.07 -9.30 59.02
N GLY A 596 -36.85 -8.97 57.75
CA GLY A 596 -37.65 -8.08 56.91
C GLY A 596 -36.96 -7.89 55.56
N THR A 597 -37.66 -8.07 54.45
CA THR A 597 -37.04 -8.16 53.11
C THR A 597 -37.36 -6.96 52.22
N THR A 598 -36.86 -7.00 50.97
CA THR A 598 -37.21 -6.08 49.89
C THR A 598 -38.12 -6.72 48.83
N ASN A 599 -38.67 -7.91 49.08
CA ASN A 599 -39.48 -8.66 48.10
C ASN A 599 -40.78 -7.93 47.72
N SER A 600 -41.25 -7.01 48.54
CA SER A 600 -42.37 -6.14 48.21
C SER A 600 -42.04 -5.03 47.21
N GLY A 601 -40.76 -4.79 46.91
CA GLY A 601 -40.31 -3.65 46.12
C GLY A 601 -40.24 -2.34 46.89
N LEU A 602 -40.68 -2.30 48.15
CA LEU A 602 -40.57 -1.13 49.02
C LEU A 602 -39.12 -0.93 49.48
N THR A 603 -38.56 0.25 49.19
CA THR A 603 -37.16 0.59 49.50
C THR A 603 -37.00 1.51 50.73
N VAL A 604 -38.11 1.92 51.35
CA VAL A 604 -38.10 2.78 52.55
C VAL A 604 -37.38 2.07 53.71
N PRO A 605 -36.40 2.70 54.37
CA PRO A 605 -35.66 2.10 55.49
C PRO A 605 -36.55 1.63 56.65
N PHE A 606 -36.05 0.66 57.42
CA PHE A 606 -36.63 0.32 58.72
C PHE A 606 -36.25 1.37 59.77
N GLY A 607 -37.03 1.41 60.85
CA GLY A 607 -36.72 2.15 62.06
C GLY A 607 -36.53 1.24 63.27
N MET A 608 -35.96 1.79 64.33
CA MET A 608 -35.87 1.18 65.64
C MET A 608 -36.41 2.15 66.68
N ARG A 609 -37.35 1.68 67.49
CA ARG A 609 -37.81 2.38 68.68
C ARG A 609 -37.23 1.75 69.93
N MET A 610 -37.07 2.56 70.97
CA MET A 610 -36.56 2.15 72.27
C MET A 610 -37.50 2.58 73.39
N SER A 611 -37.58 1.77 74.44
CA SER A 611 -38.14 2.14 75.73
C SER A 611 -37.22 1.70 76.86
N THR A 612 -37.19 2.44 77.96
CA THR A 612 -36.52 2.03 79.22
C THR A 612 -37.51 1.47 80.25
N ASN A 613 -38.81 1.48 79.92
CA ASN A 613 -39.86 0.97 80.80
C ASN A 613 -41.07 0.48 79.99
N LEU A 614 -41.22 -0.84 79.88
CA LEU A 614 -42.36 -1.44 79.18
C LEU A 614 -43.72 -1.09 79.81
N VAL A 615 -43.76 -0.75 81.10
CA VAL A 615 -45.00 -0.44 81.83
C VAL A 615 -45.52 0.95 81.49
N SER A 616 -44.64 1.93 81.26
CA SER A 616 -45.08 3.29 80.87
C SER A 616 -45.54 3.35 79.42
N GLY A 617 -45.17 2.37 78.59
CA GLY A 617 -45.57 2.27 77.18
C GLY A 617 -44.98 3.35 76.27
N VAL A 618 -44.06 4.19 76.76
CA VAL A 618 -43.44 5.26 75.96
C VAL A 618 -42.28 4.67 75.16
N TRP A 619 -42.40 4.74 73.84
CA TRP A 619 -41.39 4.30 72.88
C TRP A 619 -40.88 5.49 72.07
N THR A 620 -39.58 5.75 72.08
CA THR A 620 -38.93 6.81 71.30
C THR A 620 -38.25 6.24 70.08
N LEU A 621 -38.34 6.91 68.93
CA LEU A 621 -37.55 6.53 67.75
C LEU A 621 -36.08 6.84 68.03
N VAL A 622 -35.22 5.83 67.92
CA VAL A 622 -33.77 5.94 68.16
C VAL A 622 -32.97 5.83 66.89
N ASP A 623 -33.53 5.19 65.86
CA ASP A 623 -32.99 5.20 64.50
C ASP A 623 -34.17 5.09 63.52
N GLY A 624 -34.16 5.89 62.47
CA GLY A 624 -35.21 5.88 61.43
C GLY A 624 -34.70 5.48 60.05
N ASN A 625 -33.41 5.15 59.92
CA ASN A 625 -32.75 4.99 58.64
C ASN A 625 -31.94 3.70 58.55
N ILE A 626 -32.53 2.59 58.99
CA ILE A 626 -31.92 1.27 58.95
C ILE A 626 -32.16 0.71 57.53
N ALA A 627 -31.11 0.71 56.71
CA ALA A 627 -31.19 0.20 55.35
C ALA A 627 -31.68 -1.25 55.33
N ARG A 628 -32.59 -1.57 54.40
CA ARG A 628 -33.07 -2.93 54.18
C ARG A 628 -31.97 -3.80 53.58
N SER A 629 -31.81 -5.02 54.08
CA SER A 629 -30.90 -6.03 53.55
C SER A 629 -31.49 -6.67 52.29
N PRO A 630 -30.90 -6.45 51.08
CA PRO A 630 -31.50 -6.91 49.82
C PRO A 630 -31.25 -8.40 49.50
N ALA A 631 -30.39 -9.09 50.25
CA ALA A 631 -29.91 -10.43 49.89
C ALA A 631 -30.40 -11.58 50.79
N THR A 632 -30.68 -11.31 52.07
CA THR A 632 -30.95 -12.37 53.07
C THR A 632 -32.19 -12.11 53.91
N GLY A 633 -32.81 -10.93 53.81
CA GLY A 633 -33.89 -10.50 54.69
C GLY A 633 -33.49 -10.29 56.15
N THR A 634 -32.26 -10.59 56.54
CA THR A 634 -31.77 -10.37 57.90
C THR A 634 -31.12 -9.00 58.00
N ASN A 635 -31.65 -8.15 58.89
CA ASN A 635 -31.18 -6.80 59.15
C ASN A 635 -30.56 -6.75 60.55
N ILE A 636 -29.42 -6.08 60.71
CA ILE A 636 -28.73 -5.96 62.01
C ILE A 636 -28.56 -4.49 62.32
N TRP A 637 -29.06 -4.08 63.48
CA TRP A 637 -28.94 -2.72 64.00
C TRP A 637 -28.16 -2.70 65.31
N TRP A 638 -27.38 -1.64 65.52
CA TRP A 638 -26.51 -1.46 66.68
C TRP A 638 -26.85 -0.16 67.43
N HIS A 639 -26.98 -0.27 68.75
CA HIS A 639 -27.07 0.88 69.65
C HIS A 639 -25.76 1.05 70.44
N VAL A 640 -24.98 2.07 70.06
CA VAL A 640 -23.72 2.39 70.71
C VAL A 640 -23.99 3.20 71.98
N SER A 641 -23.48 2.74 73.13
CA SER A 641 -23.67 3.37 74.45
C SER A 641 -25.14 3.48 74.90
N PRO A 642 -25.88 2.36 75.04
CA PRO A 642 -27.24 2.39 75.59
C PRO A 642 -27.24 2.90 77.04
N PRO A 643 -28.39 3.43 77.55
CA PRO A 643 -28.51 3.92 78.92
C PRO A 643 -27.95 2.94 79.97
N ALA A 644 -27.03 3.41 80.82
CA ALA A 644 -26.21 2.56 81.69
C ALA A 644 -26.96 1.95 82.90
N ASN A 645 -28.13 2.46 83.26
CA ASN A 645 -28.85 2.09 84.49
C ASN A 645 -30.29 1.65 84.20
N GLY A 646 -30.47 0.39 83.79
CA GLY A 646 -31.79 -0.25 83.68
C GLY A 646 -31.97 -1.09 82.41
N PRO A 647 -33.05 -1.87 82.32
CA PRO A 647 -33.38 -2.60 81.10
C PRO A 647 -33.73 -1.64 79.97
N VAL A 648 -33.25 -1.95 78.77
CA VAL A 648 -33.56 -1.23 77.53
C VAL A 648 -34.25 -2.20 76.58
N PHE A 649 -35.38 -1.78 76.03
CA PHE A 649 -36.21 -2.57 75.14
C PHE A 649 -36.20 -1.95 73.76
N TYR A 650 -36.14 -2.79 72.72
CA TYR A 650 -36.08 -2.36 71.33
C TYR A 650 -37.26 -2.94 70.55
N ARG A 651 -37.76 -2.16 69.58
CA ARG A 651 -38.84 -2.55 68.68
C ARG A 651 -38.47 -2.12 67.25
N PRO A 652 -38.14 -3.07 66.36
CA PRO A 652 -38.04 -2.79 64.94
C PRO A 652 -39.39 -2.27 64.42
N VAL A 653 -39.35 -1.33 63.49
CA VAL A 653 -40.54 -0.73 62.89
C VAL A 653 -40.34 -0.69 61.38
N ALA A 654 -41.31 -1.20 60.65
CA ALA A 654 -41.43 -1.00 59.22
C ALA A 654 -42.50 0.07 58.96
N THR A 655 -42.28 0.96 57.99
CA THR A 655 -43.22 2.03 57.63
C THR A 655 -43.27 2.26 56.12
N ASN A 656 -44.45 2.64 55.61
CA ASN A 656 -44.69 3.12 54.26
C ASN A 656 -44.89 4.65 54.18
N SER A 657 -44.93 5.35 55.32
CA SER A 657 -44.92 6.82 55.34
C SER A 657 -43.47 7.32 55.33
N ASN A 658 -43.11 8.11 54.31
CA ASN A 658 -41.85 8.89 54.28
C ASN A 658 -41.69 9.77 55.52
#